data_AF-A0A941E863-F1
#
_entry.id   AF-A0A941E863-F1
#
_cell.length_a   1.000
_cell.length_b   1.000
_cell.length_c   1.000
_cell.angle_alpha   90.00
_cell.angle_beta   90.00
_cell.angle_gamma   90.00
#
_symmetry.space_group_name_H-M   'P 1'
#
loop_
_entity.id
_entity.type
_entity.pdbx_description
1 polymer ?
#
loop_
_entity_poly.entity_id
_entity_poly.type
_entity_poly.pdbx_seq_one_letter_code
_entity_poly.pdbx_strand_id
1 'polypeptide(L)'
;MSHFRRLAAAGVSLACAGIFLGAPAQAATAQHASSAAGSGRTVAKAAGSSAASGYKSFSSTAKAAGHTTVGKRAVLASSTAKATAGTTPIIYVEPDLTPCTSELGLGTADDPYCLLQSAVNAAVSGDTIEVYNNYADDYEYNESISISGKSNLTIVGEGSGVGDSRSQGYYGLDISNSTGITIRNLALRTNAATTATVYSSSNVTLDQDSLVDENQLNTLNIMNSTNVAVTRSTLASTTTGDAIDVETGNQNVTLASDVIYTLNGTGIAADAAKGLDIVGDTIQRSCPSAVNVTATSTSVSIENNVIEAPSASACTTYSPDVTVDSTSVAGTTTDYNDFIFDAESTAAYSWSGTTYATLAAFQTAVSQGAHDAVDPTRDAEMFLSPGNMSGTPVVDAAPTSTSLSVGTANTSAPGYLTTDFNGRSSYADRGALKYVAPSLTAALTVYQDSARVMYADPDASVQRDAYATYTYNWGDGSATTAASTTGNQMYTYTSPGIYNVTVTVTDAFGDTSSATVSAETAGSDYTPVGPVRVLDTRKGTGTNGVIASLGSGKTLTLAIGGVGSVPSTATAVALNITVTDAKGHGFITAYEAGASVPISSNVNFGVGQTVANMAIVPIGTNGDIKLYNGGTGSVDLVADEAGYFAPAQADGFASMPAPVRLLDTRTTTGGHHAPLTESDPVKLKVAGVGGVPADVKAVAVNLTVASPTGAGYIRAYPDNGTVPGVSNVNFTANQVIANAAIVPVGADGYIDVVLTGGGSLRMIVDVNGYFTANMSESVSSYEPVTPFRYLDTRQITGGALPSGYYYYLPLGTDFWGNVEPLITGVVTNATVTAPTAVNGDLIVFPDNKGSNGYPVIPTTSTLNFVKGATVPNLSISAPGSDGDIDYYNQSAGSLQLIVDVSGFFQSS
;
A
#
# COMPACT_ATOMS: atom_id res chain seq x y z
N MET A 1 -5.29 7.17 20.10
CA MET A 1 -6.49 7.46 19.25
C MET A 1 -7.42 6.30 18.83
N SER A 2 -6.97 5.02 18.74
CA SER A 2 -7.85 3.89 18.36
C SER A 2 -9.07 3.68 19.29
N HIS A 3 -9.02 4.19 20.52
CA HIS A 3 -10.12 4.16 21.49
C HIS A 3 -11.28 5.10 21.13
N PHE A 4 -11.03 6.35 20.70
CA PHE A 4 -12.10 7.33 20.45
C PHE A 4 -12.83 7.13 19.11
N ARG A 5 -12.13 6.69 18.05
CA ARG A 5 -12.79 6.33 16.78
C ARG A 5 -13.54 4.99 16.87
N ARG A 6 -13.11 4.05 17.74
CA ARG A 6 -13.94 2.88 18.11
C ARG A 6 -15.22 3.29 18.83
N LEU A 7 -15.21 4.37 19.60
CA LEU A 7 -16.42 4.94 20.23
C LEU A 7 -17.35 5.61 19.22
N ALA A 8 -16.81 6.35 18.25
CA ALA A 8 -17.58 6.97 17.17
C ALA A 8 -18.20 5.93 16.19
N ALA A 9 -17.48 4.85 15.86
CA ALA A 9 -17.94 3.82 14.92
C ALA A 9 -18.92 2.81 15.55
N ALA A 10 -18.94 2.65 16.87
CA ALA A 10 -19.72 1.59 17.53
C ALA A 10 -21.10 2.02 18.03
N GLY A 11 -21.43 3.32 18.12
CA GLY A 11 -22.73 3.77 18.64
C GLY A 11 -23.07 3.23 20.05
N VAL A 12 -22.05 2.85 20.84
CA VAL A 12 -22.21 2.20 22.14
C VAL A 12 -22.38 3.26 23.22
N SER A 13 -23.51 3.22 23.92
CA SER A 13 -23.69 3.92 25.18
C SER A 13 -22.59 3.53 26.17
N LEU A 14 -21.77 4.51 26.59
CA LEU A 14 -20.79 4.34 27.66
C LEU A 14 -21.52 4.04 28.98
N ALA A 15 -21.59 2.77 29.36
CA ALA A 15 -21.65 2.38 30.75
C ALA A 15 -20.23 1.93 31.17
N CYS A 16 -19.63 2.65 32.12
CA CYS A 16 -18.37 2.32 32.81
C CYS A 16 -17.03 2.55 32.07
N ALA A 17 -16.75 3.76 31.58
CA ALA A 17 -15.39 4.32 31.63
C ALA A 17 -15.36 5.42 32.69
N GLY A 18 -14.31 5.51 33.51
CA GLY A 18 -14.28 6.23 34.79
C GLY A 18 -14.57 7.73 34.67
N ILE A 19 -15.80 8.11 35.01
CA ILE A 19 -16.20 9.50 35.22
C ILE A 19 -16.21 9.72 36.74
N PHE A 20 -15.27 10.52 37.26
CA PHE A 20 -15.22 10.86 38.68
C PHE A 20 -15.74 12.29 38.91
N LEU A 21 -16.56 12.48 39.94
CA LEU A 21 -17.01 13.81 40.39
C LEU A 21 -15.95 14.42 41.30
N GLY A 22 -15.43 15.59 40.95
CA GLY A 22 -14.45 16.34 41.74
C GLY A 22 -15.07 17.52 42.50
N ALA A 23 -14.53 17.83 43.69
CA ALA A 23 -14.89 19.01 44.50
C ALA A 23 -13.63 19.81 44.89
N PRO A 24 -13.61 21.15 44.76
CA PRO A 24 -12.57 21.98 45.34
C PRO A 24 -12.75 22.03 46.88
N ALA A 25 -11.64 22.03 47.63
CA ALA A 25 -11.69 22.06 49.08
C ALA A 25 -12.33 23.36 49.62
N GLN A 26 -13.56 23.27 50.12
CA GLN A 26 -14.02 24.11 51.23
C GLN A 26 -13.91 23.30 52.52
N ALA A 27 -13.34 23.91 53.55
CA ALA A 27 -13.01 23.28 54.82
C ALA A 27 -14.20 22.54 55.44
N ALA A 28 -14.24 21.21 55.31
CA ALA A 28 -14.99 20.33 56.19
C ALA A 28 -14.37 18.92 56.17
N THR A 29 -13.88 18.52 57.34
CA THR A 29 -13.33 17.19 57.66
C THR A 29 -14.31 16.05 57.35
N ALA A 30 -13.93 15.09 56.51
CA ALA A 30 -14.49 13.73 56.53
C ALA A 30 -13.53 12.70 55.89
N GLN A 31 -13.45 11.54 56.52
CA GLN A 31 -12.43 10.50 56.37
C GLN A 31 -12.49 9.71 55.05
N HIS A 32 -11.31 9.36 54.51
CA HIS A 32 -11.12 8.35 53.46
C HIS A 32 -11.45 6.95 53.96
N ALA A 33 -12.23 6.19 53.19
CA ALA A 33 -12.29 4.73 53.28
C ALA A 33 -12.02 4.15 51.89
N SER A 34 -10.89 3.47 51.75
CA SER A 34 -10.52 2.64 50.60
C SER A 34 -11.22 1.29 50.69
N SER A 35 -11.81 0.79 49.60
CA SER A 35 -12.06 -0.64 49.46
C SER A 35 -11.72 -1.13 48.06
N ALA A 36 -10.87 -2.16 48.04
CA ALA A 36 -10.47 -2.95 46.89
C ALA A 36 -11.43 -4.13 46.70
N ALA A 37 -11.82 -4.40 45.45
CA ALA A 37 -12.33 -5.67 44.94
C ALA A 37 -12.25 -5.57 43.42
N GLY A 38 -11.78 -6.51 42.60
CA GLY A 38 -11.61 -7.95 42.72
C GLY A 38 -11.85 -8.48 41.29
N SER A 39 -10.78 -8.82 40.58
CA SER A 39 -10.78 -9.19 39.16
C SER A 39 -11.54 -10.50 38.89
N GLY A 40 -12.43 -10.48 37.90
CA GLY A 40 -12.97 -11.69 37.25
C GLY A 40 -13.72 -11.32 35.97
N ARG A 41 -13.06 -11.41 34.80
CA ARG A 41 -13.71 -11.30 33.48
C ARG A 41 -13.59 -12.62 32.73
N THR A 42 -14.75 -13.23 32.47
CA THR A 42 -14.95 -14.35 31.56
C THR A 42 -14.91 -13.84 30.12
N VAL A 43 -14.10 -14.48 29.27
CA VAL A 43 -13.92 -14.12 27.85
C VAL A 43 -15.06 -14.69 27.03
N ALA A 44 -15.88 -13.83 26.41
CA ALA A 44 -16.77 -14.21 25.33
C ALA A 44 -16.07 -13.91 23.99
N LYS A 45 -15.81 -14.98 23.24
CA LYS A 45 -15.24 -15.00 21.89
C LYS A 45 -16.34 -14.55 20.91
N ALA A 46 -16.14 -13.43 20.21
CA ALA A 46 -16.96 -13.03 19.07
C ALA A 46 -16.04 -12.85 17.86
N ALA A 47 -16.20 -13.73 16.87
CA ALA A 47 -15.64 -13.58 15.53
C ALA A 47 -16.53 -12.63 14.73
N GLY A 48 -15.94 -11.63 14.06
CA GLY A 48 -16.65 -10.71 13.18
C GLY A 48 -15.81 -9.48 12.81
N SER A 49 -15.27 -9.49 11.59
CA SER A 49 -14.74 -8.39 10.77
C SER A 49 -14.11 -7.17 11.46
N SER A 50 -12.81 -6.96 11.23
CA SER A 50 -12.07 -5.73 11.52
C SER A 50 -12.69 -4.51 10.83
N ALA A 51 -13.39 -3.66 11.60
CA ALA A 51 -13.72 -2.31 11.18
C ALA A 51 -12.44 -1.46 11.18
N ALA A 52 -12.12 -0.87 10.03
CA ALA A 52 -10.95 -0.04 9.79
C ALA A 52 -10.85 1.12 10.79
N SER A 53 -9.66 1.32 11.33
CA SER A 53 -9.25 2.58 11.98
C SER A 53 -9.43 3.72 10.97
N GLY A 54 -10.18 4.77 11.33
CA GLY A 54 -10.63 5.84 10.42
C GLY A 54 -9.54 6.73 9.77
N TYR A 55 -8.29 6.30 9.72
CA TYR A 55 -7.23 7.00 8.99
C TYR A 55 -7.32 6.64 7.52
N LYS A 56 -7.31 7.64 6.63
CA LYS A 56 -7.28 7.40 5.20
C LYS A 56 -5.94 6.75 4.86
N SER A 57 -5.98 5.61 4.17
CA SER A 57 -4.80 5.04 3.50
C SER A 57 -4.86 5.39 2.02
N PHE A 58 -3.69 5.71 1.46
CA PHE A 58 -3.52 6.03 0.05
C PHE A 58 -2.47 5.06 -0.50
N SER A 59 -2.79 4.35 -1.58
CA SER A 59 -1.88 3.34 -2.14
C SER A 59 -1.75 3.44 -3.65
N SER A 60 -0.54 3.17 -4.13
CA SER A 60 -0.26 2.95 -5.55
C SER A 60 -0.12 1.44 -5.78
N THR A 61 -1.22 0.71 -6.00
CA THR A 61 -1.11 -0.73 -6.30
C THR A 61 -0.68 -0.96 -7.75
N ALA A 62 0.37 -1.75 -7.94
CA ALA A 62 0.78 -2.26 -9.25
C ALA A 62 -0.19 -3.38 -9.68
N LYS A 63 -0.92 -3.18 -10.77
CA LYS A 63 -1.62 -4.28 -11.45
C LYS A 63 -0.58 -5.11 -12.22
N ALA A 64 -0.34 -6.34 -11.79
CA ALA A 64 0.19 -7.37 -12.69
C ALA A 64 -0.89 -7.65 -13.76
N ALA A 65 -0.50 -7.58 -15.04
CA ALA A 65 -1.40 -7.80 -16.18
C ALA A 65 -1.92 -9.25 -16.20
N GLY A 66 -3.22 -9.41 -16.46
CA GLY A 66 -3.92 -10.70 -16.40
C GLY A 66 -3.78 -11.56 -17.65
N HIS A 67 -4.01 -12.87 -17.50
CA HIS A 67 -4.33 -13.77 -18.59
C HIS A 67 -5.85 -14.00 -18.64
N THR A 68 -6.43 -13.64 -19.78
CA THR A 68 -7.86 -13.86 -20.08
C THR A 68 -7.97 -15.16 -20.89
N THR A 69 -8.54 -16.20 -20.31
CA THR A 69 -8.78 -17.46 -21.01
C THR A 69 -10.03 -17.33 -21.88
N VAL A 70 -9.88 -17.48 -23.20
CA VAL A 70 -10.99 -17.43 -24.16
C VAL A 70 -11.65 -18.80 -24.30
N GLY A 71 -12.91 -18.86 -23.85
CA GLY A 71 -14.05 -19.50 -24.52
C GLY A 71 -13.92 -20.89 -25.15
N LYS A 72 -14.53 -21.88 -24.47
CA LYS A 72 -15.02 -23.14 -25.06
C LYS A 72 -15.84 -22.90 -26.33
N ARG A 73 -15.67 -23.76 -27.34
CA ARG A 73 -16.71 -24.09 -28.33
C ARG A 73 -16.92 -25.60 -28.37
N ALA A 74 -18.17 -25.97 -28.60
CA ALA A 74 -18.66 -27.33 -28.64
C ALA A 74 -19.19 -27.67 -30.04
N VAL A 75 -19.27 -28.99 -30.24
CA VAL A 75 -20.22 -29.81 -31.01
C VAL A 75 -19.95 -30.21 -32.48
N LEU A 76 -20.13 -31.54 -32.68
CA LEU A 76 -20.77 -32.30 -33.78
C LEU A 76 -19.90 -32.98 -34.86
N ALA A 77 -20.32 -34.21 -35.17
CA ALA A 77 -19.60 -35.31 -35.80
C ALA A 77 -19.81 -35.48 -37.32
N SER A 78 -18.95 -36.34 -37.90
CA SER A 78 -18.94 -36.95 -39.25
C SER A 78 -18.49 -36.01 -40.40
N SER A 79 -17.70 -36.42 -41.39
CA SER A 79 -17.63 -37.72 -42.08
C SER A 79 -16.32 -37.87 -42.88
N THR A 80 -16.00 -39.12 -43.22
CA THR A 80 -14.86 -39.63 -44.00
C THR A 80 -14.63 -38.96 -45.37
N ALA A 81 -13.38 -38.55 -45.66
CA ALA A 81 -12.81 -38.59 -47.02
C ALA A 81 -11.27 -38.45 -47.02
N LYS A 82 -10.59 -39.47 -47.55
CA LYS A 82 -9.17 -39.43 -47.90
C LYS A 82 -9.00 -38.62 -49.19
N ALA A 83 -8.17 -37.57 -49.19
CA ALA A 83 -7.82 -36.79 -50.37
C ALA A 83 -6.30 -36.83 -50.66
N THR A 84 -5.99 -36.69 -51.94
CA THR A 84 -4.79 -37.15 -52.65
C THR A 84 -3.72 -36.05 -52.81
N ALA A 85 -2.44 -36.46 -52.77
CA ALA A 85 -1.21 -35.87 -53.32
C ALA A 85 -1.17 -34.36 -53.63
N GLY A 86 -0.39 -33.60 -52.83
CA GLY A 86 -0.01 -32.22 -53.14
C GLY A 86 0.75 -31.47 -52.04
N THR A 87 0.74 -31.97 -50.81
CA THR A 87 1.46 -31.41 -49.65
C THR A 87 2.06 -32.56 -48.86
N THR A 88 3.27 -32.40 -48.32
CA THR A 88 3.87 -33.38 -47.40
C THR A 88 2.81 -33.80 -46.36
N PRO A 89 2.46 -35.09 -46.26
CA PRO A 89 1.49 -35.56 -45.28
C PRO A 89 1.96 -35.24 -43.86
N ILE A 90 1.14 -34.51 -43.10
CA ILE A 90 1.29 -34.42 -41.66
C ILE A 90 0.57 -35.62 -41.06
N ILE A 91 1.28 -36.42 -40.27
CA ILE A 91 0.74 -37.54 -39.50
C ILE A 91 0.56 -37.05 -38.07
N TYR A 92 -0.68 -37.08 -37.59
CA TYR A 92 -1.03 -36.60 -36.25
C TYR A 92 -0.93 -37.71 -35.23
N VAL A 93 -0.29 -37.44 -34.09
CA VAL A 93 -0.21 -38.33 -32.92
C VAL A 93 -0.79 -37.59 -31.72
N GLU A 94 -1.74 -38.23 -31.03
CA GLU A 94 -2.32 -37.73 -29.78
C GLU A 94 -2.44 -38.91 -28.81
N PRO A 95 -1.55 -39.00 -27.81
CA PRO A 95 -1.46 -40.16 -26.93
C PRO A 95 -2.53 -40.20 -25.81
N ASP A 96 -3.47 -39.26 -25.78
CA ASP A 96 -4.49 -39.04 -24.72
C ASP A 96 -5.78 -39.90 -24.85
N LEU A 97 -5.73 -41.01 -25.59
CA LEU A 97 -6.85 -41.96 -25.59
C LEU A 97 -6.55 -43.09 -24.59
N THR A 98 -7.35 -43.18 -23.51
CA THR A 98 -7.40 -44.28 -22.51
C THR A 98 -6.75 -45.59 -22.94
N PRO A 99 -6.02 -46.28 -22.04
CA PRO A 99 -4.71 -46.86 -22.35
C PRO A 99 -4.59 -47.36 -23.79
N CYS A 100 -3.71 -46.71 -24.57
CA CYS A 100 -3.31 -47.12 -25.91
C CYS A 100 -2.87 -48.60 -25.89
N THR A 101 -3.78 -49.49 -26.24
CA THR A 101 -3.56 -50.95 -26.24
C THR A 101 -3.65 -51.56 -27.64
N SER A 102 -3.84 -50.74 -28.66
CA SER A 102 -3.89 -51.15 -30.07
C SER A 102 -3.57 -49.99 -31.03
N GLU A 103 -3.15 -50.29 -32.26
CA GLU A 103 -2.77 -49.36 -33.34
C GLU A 103 -3.93 -48.47 -33.88
N LEU A 104 -4.92 -48.11 -33.07
CA LEU A 104 -6.09 -47.38 -33.53
C LEU A 104 -5.74 -45.90 -33.78
N GLY A 105 -6.16 -45.42 -34.97
CA GLY A 105 -5.94 -44.08 -35.51
C GLY A 105 -5.61 -44.13 -37.01
N LEU A 106 -6.11 -43.18 -37.79
CA LEU A 106 -5.76 -43.04 -39.22
C LEU A 106 -4.58 -42.07 -39.45
N GLY A 107 -4.04 -41.46 -38.40
CA GLY A 107 -2.97 -40.47 -38.46
C GLY A 107 -3.43 -39.12 -39.02
N THR A 108 -4.73 -38.87 -39.05
CA THR A 108 -5.32 -37.59 -39.51
C THR A 108 -5.63 -36.69 -38.32
N ALA A 109 -5.75 -35.38 -38.50
CA ALA A 109 -6.08 -34.45 -37.42
C ALA A 109 -7.38 -34.82 -36.66
N ASP A 110 -8.36 -35.41 -37.35
CA ASP A 110 -9.64 -35.85 -36.75
C ASP A 110 -9.59 -37.27 -36.14
N ASP A 111 -8.52 -38.03 -36.42
CA ASP A 111 -8.33 -39.42 -35.98
C ASP A 111 -6.82 -39.73 -35.90
N PRO A 112 -6.11 -39.12 -34.92
CA PRO A 112 -4.67 -39.24 -34.78
C PRO A 112 -4.26 -40.65 -34.34
N TYR A 113 -3.00 -41.02 -34.56
CA TYR A 113 -2.44 -42.23 -33.95
C TYR A 113 -2.31 -42.06 -32.44
N CYS A 114 -2.65 -43.11 -31.69
CA CYS A 114 -2.43 -43.17 -30.23
C CYS A 114 -0.95 -43.34 -29.85
N LEU A 115 -0.18 -44.03 -30.70
CA LEU A 115 1.21 -44.43 -30.45
C LEU A 115 2.14 -43.78 -31.48
N LEU A 116 3.24 -43.19 -31.03
CA LEU A 116 4.20 -42.52 -31.92
C LEU A 116 4.91 -43.54 -32.83
N GLN A 117 5.20 -44.74 -32.35
CA GLN A 117 5.76 -45.81 -33.18
C GLN A 117 4.81 -46.21 -34.31
N SER A 118 3.49 -46.14 -34.09
CA SER A 118 2.52 -46.43 -35.15
C SER A 118 2.61 -45.38 -36.27
N ALA A 119 2.75 -44.11 -35.92
CA ALA A 119 3.01 -43.05 -36.89
C ALA A 119 4.36 -43.22 -37.59
N VAL A 120 5.42 -43.56 -36.86
CA VAL A 120 6.75 -43.85 -37.43
C VAL A 120 6.69 -45.02 -38.42
N ASN A 121 5.96 -46.08 -38.10
CA ASN A 121 5.75 -47.23 -38.98
C ASN A 121 5.04 -46.82 -40.28
N ALA A 122 3.99 -45.98 -40.16
CA ALA A 122 3.20 -45.49 -41.28
C ALA A 122 3.92 -44.46 -42.16
N ALA A 123 4.83 -43.67 -41.58
CA ALA A 123 5.51 -42.60 -42.27
C ALA A 123 6.38 -43.08 -43.45
N VAL A 124 6.31 -42.35 -44.56
CA VAL A 124 7.18 -42.49 -45.72
C VAL A 124 8.16 -41.33 -45.82
N SER A 125 9.07 -41.40 -46.79
CA SER A 125 10.09 -40.35 -46.94
C SER A 125 9.47 -39.00 -47.26
N GLY A 126 9.88 -37.99 -46.50
CA GLY A 126 9.40 -36.62 -46.58
C GLY A 126 8.38 -36.27 -45.50
N ASP A 127 7.69 -37.24 -44.89
CA ASP A 127 6.57 -37.00 -43.97
C ASP A 127 6.99 -36.22 -42.71
N THR A 128 6.01 -35.51 -42.14
CA THR A 128 6.14 -34.87 -40.82
C THR A 128 5.16 -35.50 -39.86
N ILE A 129 5.63 -35.91 -38.68
CA ILE A 129 4.80 -36.40 -37.58
C ILE A 129 4.68 -35.27 -36.56
N GLU A 130 3.46 -34.86 -36.25
CA GLU A 130 3.18 -33.88 -35.21
C GLU A 130 2.59 -34.57 -33.99
N VAL A 131 3.22 -34.39 -32.84
CA VAL A 131 2.86 -35.01 -31.56
C VAL A 131 2.25 -33.94 -30.65
N TYR A 132 0.97 -34.08 -30.37
CA TYR A 132 0.17 -33.15 -29.58
C TYR A 132 -0.01 -33.65 -28.15
N ASN A 133 -0.06 -32.74 -27.17
CA ASN A 133 -0.43 -33.06 -25.79
C ASN A 133 -1.41 -32.02 -25.22
N ASN A 134 -2.63 -32.46 -24.92
CA ASN A 134 -3.72 -31.60 -24.46
C ASN A 134 -3.83 -31.46 -22.93
N TYR A 135 -2.97 -32.09 -22.13
CA TYR A 135 -3.06 -32.06 -20.66
C TYR A 135 -1.82 -31.50 -19.96
N ALA A 136 -2.06 -30.76 -18.87
CA ALA A 136 -1.07 -30.11 -18.03
C ALA A 136 -0.47 -31.02 -16.92
N ASP A 137 -0.82 -32.31 -16.93
CA ASP A 137 -0.41 -33.28 -15.92
C ASP A 137 0.54 -34.34 -16.56
N ASP A 138 1.65 -34.67 -15.88
CA ASP A 138 2.68 -35.68 -16.25
C ASP A 138 2.05 -37.08 -16.45
N TYR A 139 1.44 -37.32 -17.61
CA TYR A 139 0.92 -38.64 -17.97
C TYR A 139 2.00 -39.47 -18.66
N GLU A 140 2.30 -40.60 -18.05
CA GLU A 140 3.40 -41.48 -18.45
C GLU A 140 3.02 -42.45 -19.59
N TYR A 141 3.75 -42.43 -20.71
CA TYR A 141 3.51 -43.32 -21.86
C TYR A 141 4.63 -44.35 -22.03
N ASN A 142 4.31 -45.64 -21.98
CA ASN A 142 5.31 -46.70 -22.13
C ASN A 142 5.40 -47.18 -23.58
N GLU A 143 6.28 -46.56 -24.37
CA GLU A 143 6.52 -46.92 -25.77
C GLU A 143 8.02 -46.89 -26.09
N SER A 144 8.45 -47.74 -27.03
CA SER A 144 9.77 -47.65 -27.66
C SER A 144 9.65 -47.09 -29.07
N ILE A 145 10.44 -46.07 -29.37
CA ILE A 145 10.45 -45.40 -30.67
C ILE A 145 11.68 -45.86 -31.45
N SER A 146 11.48 -46.68 -32.48
CA SER A 146 12.52 -47.15 -33.41
C SER A 146 12.30 -46.56 -34.80
N ILE A 147 13.23 -45.72 -35.22
CA ILE A 147 13.32 -45.12 -36.56
C ILE A 147 14.42 -45.87 -37.33
N SER A 148 14.06 -47.02 -37.89
CA SER A 148 15.01 -47.88 -38.61
C SER A 148 14.81 -47.86 -40.12
N GLY A 149 15.88 -47.59 -40.87
CA GLY A 149 15.87 -47.62 -42.34
C GLY A 149 15.01 -46.52 -43.00
N LYS A 150 14.75 -45.42 -42.29
CA LYS A 150 13.90 -44.31 -42.75
C LYS A 150 14.75 -43.22 -43.39
N SER A 151 14.12 -42.41 -44.25
CA SER A 151 14.80 -41.27 -44.87
C SER A 151 13.92 -40.03 -44.93
N ASN A 152 14.48 -38.85 -44.64
CA ASN A 152 13.77 -37.55 -44.67
C ASN A 152 12.50 -37.52 -43.81
N LEU A 153 12.59 -37.92 -42.53
CA LEU A 153 11.44 -37.93 -41.62
C LEU A 153 11.60 -36.81 -40.59
N THR A 154 10.54 -36.01 -40.39
CA THR A 154 10.50 -35.00 -39.33
C THR A 154 9.50 -35.40 -38.25
N ILE A 155 9.86 -35.26 -36.98
CA ILE A 155 8.97 -35.40 -35.83
C ILE A 155 9.01 -34.10 -35.04
N VAL A 156 7.85 -33.51 -34.74
CA VAL A 156 7.71 -32.26 -34.00
C VAL A 156 6.75 -32.46 -32.84
N GLY A 157 7.21 -32.21 -31.61
CA GLY A 157 6.36 -32.17 -30.41
C GLY A 157 5.95 -30.76 -30.01
N GLU A 158 5.08 -30.65 -29.00
CA GLU A 158 4.62 -29.37 -28.43
C GLU A 158 5.47 -28.84 -27.26
N GLY A 159 6.38 -29.65 -26.70
CA GLY A 159 7.26 -29.25 -25.60
C GLY A 159 6.53 -29.14 -24.26
N SER A 160 7.22 -29.51 -23.18
CA SER A 160 6.70 -29.80 -21.83
C SER A 160 5.81 -31.07 -21.75
N GLY A 161 6.26 -32.08 -21.00
CA GLY A 161 5.45 -33.25 -20.61
C GLY A 161 5.07 -34.25 -21.72
N VAL A 162 5.48 -34.04 -22.98
CA VAL A 162 5.23 -35.02 -24.05
C VAL A 162 6.29 -36.11 -23.99
N GLY A 163 6.11 -37.09 -23.10
CA GLY A 163 6.99 -38.25 -22.95
C GLY A 163 7.64 -38.39 -21.57
N ASP A 164 6.85 -38.26 -20.49
CA ASP A 164 7.22 -38.90 -19.22
C ASP A 164 7.12 -40.43 -19.38
N SER A 165 7.87 -41.04 -20.29
CA SER A 165 7.91 -42.48 -20.39
C SER A 165 8.67 -43.03 -19.20
N ARG A 166 8.03 -43.21 -18.03
CA ARG A 166 8.55 -44.14 -17.02
C ARG A 166 8.39 -45.56 -17.51
N SER A 167 9.21 -45.85 -18.51
CA SER A 167 9.27 -47.11 -19.21
C SER A 167 9.79 -48.16 -18.23
N GLN A 168 8.88 -48.80 -17.50
CA GLN A 168 9.19 -50.08 -16.87
C GLN A 168 9.45 -51.11 -17.98
N GLY A 169 10.69 -51.14 -18.51
CA GLY A 169 11.20 -52.18 -19.42
C GLY A 169 11.17 -51.90 -20.93
N TYR A 170 11.14 -50.64 -21.39
CA TYR A 170 11.21 -50.25 -22.82
C TYR A 170 12.45 -49.37 -23.13
N TYR A 171 12.89 -49.30 -24.39
CA TYR A 171 13.95 -48.37 -24.86
C TYR A 171 13.34 -47.02 -25.26
N GLY A 172 14.06 -45.90 -25.14
CA GLY A 172 13.53 -44.57 -25.48
C GLY A 172 13.40 -44.34 -27.00
N LEU A 173 14.38 -43.68 -27.61
CA LEU A 173 14.46 -43.42 -29.05
C LEU A 173 15.69 -44.11 -29.67
N ASP A 174 15.49 -44.94 -30.69
CA ASP A 174 16.55 -45.56 -31.47
C ASP A 174 16.45 -45.17 -32.95
N ILE A 175 17.43 -44.40 -33.44
CA ILE A 175 17.59 -44.01 -34.83
C ILE A 175 18.69 -44.86 -35.45
N SER A 176 18.31 -45.85 -36.25
CA SER A 176 19.27 -46.81 -36.82
C SER A 176 19.18 -46.91 -38.34
N ASN A 177 20.33 -46.93 -39.02
CA ASN A 177 20.41 -47.10 -40.49
C ASN A 177 19.55 -46.09 -41.27
N SER A 178 19.39 -44.87 -40.75
CA SER A 178 18.47 -43.86 -41.27
C SER A 178 19.21 -42.62 -41.78
N THR A 179 18.57 -41.80 -42.64
CA THR A 179 19.19 -40.56 -43.13
C THR A 179 18.21 -39.38 -43.21
N GLY A 180 18.64 -38.16 -42.84
CA GLY A 180 17.76 -36.99 -42.89
C GLY A 180 16.63 -37.08 -41.87
N ILE A 181 16.95 -37.39 -40.62
CA ILE A 181 15.96 -37.48 -39.53
C ILE A 181 16.03 -36.20 -38.72
N THR A 182 14.88 -35.56 -38.49
CA THR A 182 14.79 -34.35 -37.66
C THR A 182 13.77 -34.56 -36.57
N ILE A 183 14.21 -34.51 -35.32
CA ILE A 183 13.37 -34.51 -34.13
C ILE A 183 13.44 -33.12 -33.53
N ARG A 184 12.26 -32.57 -33.16
CA ARG A 184 12.17 -31.25 -32.57
C ARG A 184 11.18 -31.23 -31.42
N ASN A 185 11.54 -30.56 -30.33
CA ASN A 185 10.63 -30.25 -29.23
C ASN A 185 9.95 -31.49 -28.63
N LEU A 186 10.67 -32.62 -28.59
CA LEU A 186 10.21 -33.88 -28.01
C LEU A 186 10.84 -34.09 -26.62
N ALA A 187 10.05 -34.52 -25.64
CA ALA A 187 10.57 -34.90 -24.32
C ALA A 187 10.64 -36.43 -24.22
N LEU A 188 11.75 -36.96 -23.71
CA LEU A 188 11.96 -38.38 -23.51
C LEU A 188 12.60 -38.57 -22.14
N ARG A 189 11.99 -39.40 -21.31
CA ARG A 189 12.55 -39.84 -20.03
C ARG A 189 12.65 -41.36 -20.03
N THR A 190 13.72 -41.94 -19.51
CA THR A 190 13.87 -43.41 -19.44
C THR A 190 14.45 -43.84 -18.10
N ASN A 191 14.05 -45.02 -17.60
CA ASN A 191 14.56 -45.59 -16.35
C ASN A 191 14.98 -47.09 -16.50
N ALA A 192 15.21 -47.55 -17.74
CA ALA A 192 15.60 -48.93 -18.03
C ALA A 192 16.59 -49.06 -19.20
N ALA A 193 16.84 -47.99 -19.95
CA ALA A 193 17.60 -47.96 -21.20
C ALA A 193 18.13 -46.54 -21.47
N THR A 194 19.16 -46.43 -22.33
CA THR A 194 19.60 -45.15 -22.91
C THR A 194 18.41 -44.40 -23.52
N THR A 195 18.29 -43.11 -23.22
CA THR A 195 17.13 -42.30 -23.62
C THR A 195 17.05 -42.14 -25.14
N ALA A 196 18.19 -41.89 -25.80
CA ALA A 196 18.27 -41.81 -27.25
C ALA A 196 19.54 -42.48 -27.78
N THR A 197 19.46 -43.15 -28.93
CA THR A 197 20.61 -43.72 -29.65
C THR A 197 20.54 -43.34 -31.13
N VAL A 198 21.67 -42.90 -31.68
CA VAL A 198 21.87 -42.65 -33.11
C VAL A 198 22.97 -43.58 -33.62
N TYR A 199 22.59 -44.59 -34.39
CA TYR A 199 23.50 -45.65 -34.83
C TYR A 199 23.50 -45.80 -36.36
N SER A 200 24.69 -45.85 -36.96
CA SER A 200 24.86 -46.09 -38.41
C SER A 200 23.98 -45.20 -39.30
N SER A 201 23.77 -43.95 -38.90
CA SER A 201 22.83 -43.02 -39.51
C SER A 201 23.52 -41.76 -40.02
N SER A 202 22.85 -40.96 -40.85
CA SER A 202 23.44 -39.72 -41.38
C SER A 202 22.48 -38.54 -41.48
N ASN A 203 22.95 -37.32 -41.29
CA ASN A 203 22.10 -36.11 -41.32
C ASN A 203 20.95 -36.23 -40.31
N VAL A 204 21.28 -36.41 -39.03
CA VAL A 204 20.30 -36.50 -37.93
C VAL A 204 20.34 -35.19 -37.15
N THR A 205 19.19 -34.63 -36.82
CA THR A 205 19.06 -33.42 -35.99
C THR A 205 18.11 -33.70 -34.83
N LEU A 206 18.58 -33.47 -33.61
CA LEU A 206 17.79 -33.39 -32.38
C LEU A 206 17.83 -31.92 -31.94
N ASP A 207 16.67 -31.26 -31.84
CA ASP A 207 16.63 -29.81 -31.61
C ASP A 207 15.51 -29.37 -30.66
N GLN A 208 15.85 -28.67 -29.57
CA GLN A 208 14.90 -28.33 -28.50
C GLN A 208 14.29 -29.55 -27.80
N ASP A 209 14.98 -30.70 -27.84
CA ASP A 209 14.51 -31.91 -27.21
C ASP A 209 14.89 -31.94 -25.72
N SER A 210 14.15 -32.71 -24.91
CA SER A 210 14.42 -32.89 -23.48
C SER A 210 14.65 -34.36 -23.19
N LEU A 211 15.89 -34.79 -23.03
CA LEU A 211 16.28 -36.17 -22.81
C LEU A 211 16.71 -36.39 -21.35
N VAL A 212 16.12 -37.37 -20.66
CA VAL A 212 16.41 -37.66 -19.25
C VAL A 212 16.63 -39.16 -19.02
N ASP A 213 17.80 -39.55 -18.48
CA ASP A 213 18.08 -40.91 -18.00
C ASP A 213 18.04 -41.01 -16.47
N GLU A 214 17.32 -42.02 -15.97
CA GLU A 214 17.16 -42.31 -14.54
C GLU A 214 17.75 -43.67 -14.11
N ASN A 215 18.52 -44.38 -14.95
CA ASN A 215 18.90 -45.79 -14.69
C ASN A 215 20.37 -46.16 -14.99
N GLN A 216 21.29 -45.27 -14.66
CA GLN A 216 22.74 -45.53 -14.69
C GLN A 216 23.31 -45.76 -16.10
N LEU A 217 22.55 -45.41 -17.14
CA LEU A 217 22.97 -45.50 -18.53
C LEU A 217 23.22 -44.10 -19.10
N ASN A 218 23.74 -44.04 -20.31
CA ASN A 218 23.96 -42.77 -20.97
C ASN A 218 22.63 -42.16 -21.43
N THR A 219 22.50 -40.83 -21.44
CA THR A 219 21.29 -40.18 -21.94
C THR A 219 21.21 -40.25 -23.48
N LEU A 220 22.30 -39.95 -24.18
CA LEU A 220 22.39 -40.03 -25.64
C LEU A 220 23.67 -40.76 -26.09
N ASN A 221 23.52 -41.80 -26.90
CA ASN A 221 24.64 -42.46 -27.58
C ASN A 221 24.65 -42.12 -29.07
N ILE A 222 25.80 -41.75 -29.61
CA ILE A 222 26.01 -41.53 -31.04
C ILE A 222 27.13 -42.47 -31.49
N MET A 223 26.87 -43.31 -32.49
CA MET A 223 27.78 -44.37 -32.94
C MET A 223 27.76 -44.52 -34.46
N ASN A 224 28.94 -44.68 -35.08
CA ASN A 224 29.09 -44.96 -36.51
C ASN A 224 28.25 -44.05 -37.45
N SER A 225 27.99 -42.81 -37.04
CA SER A 225 27.05 -41.91 -37.71
C SER A 225 27.75 -40.68 -38.29
N THR A 226 27.14 -40.00 -39.26
CA THR A 226 27.76 -38.84 -39.92
C THR A 226 26.82 -37.64 -40.02
N ASN A 227 27.29 -36.43 -39.72
CA ASN A 227 26.46 -35.22 -39.67
C ASN A 227 25.30 -35.36 -38.68
N VAL A 228 25.62 -35.46 -37.39
CA VAL A 228 24.62 -35.47 -36.30
C VAL A 228 24.67 -34.14 -35.58
N ALA A 229 23.53 -33.47 -35.43
CA ALA A 229 23.41 -32.22 -34.70
C ALA A 229 22.47 -32.41 -33.51
N VAL A 230 22.93 -32.08 -32.32
CA VAL A 230 22.13 -31.90 -31.11
C VAL A 230 22.20 -30.43 -30.79
N THR A 231 21.05 -29.76 -30.75
CA THR A 231 21.02 -28.31 -30.53
C THR A 231 19.90 -27.88 -29.62
N ARG A 232 20.11 -26.85 -28.80
CA ARG A 232 19.07 -26.25 -27.94
C ARG A 232 18.35 -27.23 -27.01
N SER A 233 18.94 -28.39 -26.76
CA SER A 233 18.30 -29.50 -26.08
C SER A 233 18.72 -29.56 -24.62
N THR A 234 17.89 -30.14 -23.77
CA THR A 234 18.24 -30.44 -22.38
C THR A 234 18.55 -31.91 -22.26
N LEU A 235 19.71 -32.26 -21.72
CA LEU A 235 20.12 -33.64 -21.50
C LEU A 235 20.50 -33.83 -20.03
N ALA A 236 19.82 -34.74 -19.35
CA ALA A 236 20.02 -35.00 -17.93
C ALA A 236 20.27 -36.48 -17.65
N SER A 237 21.42 -36.81 -17.07
CA SER A 237 21.69 -38.12 -16.46
C SER A 237 21.59 -37.98 -14.94
N THR A 238 20.53 -38.52 -14.35
CA THR A 238 20.33 -38.45 -12.89
C THR A 238 21.05 -39.58 -12.15
N THR A 239 22.01 -40.23 -12.79
CA THR A 239 22.64 -41.46 -12.30
C THR A 239 24.14 -41.48 -12.62
N THR A 240 24.72 -42.60 -13.07
CA THR A 240 26.17 -42.78 -13.29
C THR A 240 26.60 -42.81 -14.75
N GLY A 241 25.67 -42.86 -15.71
CA GLY A 241 26.02 -42.82 -17.13
C GLY A 241 26.30 -41.40 -17.62
N ASP A 242 26.94 -41.30 -18.78
CA ASP A 242 27.31 -40.02 -19.38
C ASP A 242 26.08 -39.34 -20.00
N ALA A 243 26.00 -38.00 -20.02
CA ALA A 243 24.87 -37.36 -20.68
C ALA A 243 24.94 -37.54 -22.21
N ILE A 244 26.11 -37.36 -22.81
CA ILE A 244 26.34 -37.62 -24.23
C ILE A 244 27.58 -38.48 -24.40
N ASP A 245 27.44 -39.60 -25.10
CA ASP A 245 28.54 -40.48 -25.47
C ASP A 245 28.69 -40.52 -27.00
N VAL A 246 29.77 -39.90 -27.50
CA VAL A 246 30.15 -39.88 -28.91
C VAL A 246 31.22 -40.94 -29.13
N GLU A 247 30.77 -42.12 -29.52
CA GLU A 247 31.61 -43.31 -29.65
C GLU A 247 32.38 -43.38 -30.99
N THR A 248 33.07 -44.49 -31.22
CA THR A 248 33.88 -44.72 -32.42
C THR A 248 33.07 -44.66 -33.73
N GLY A 249 33.75 -44.23 -34.80
CA GLY A 249 33.20 -44.27 -36.17
C GLY A 249 32.32 -43.08 -36.56
N ASN A 250 32.13 -42.10 -35.66
CA ASN A 250 31.40 -40.88 -35.96
C ASN A 250 32.21 -39.88 -36.79
N GLN A 251 31.51 -39.11 -37.64
CA GLN A 251 32.07 -38.01 -38.43
C GLN A 251 31.15 -36.78 -38.43
N ASN A 252 31.64 -35.60 -38.06
CA ASN A 252 30.86 -34.34 -38.04
C ASN A 252 29.66 -34.43 -37.08
N VAL A 253 29.92 -34.38 -35.79
CA VAL A 253 28.91 -34.23 -34.73
C VAL A 253 28.96 -32.80 -34.22
N THR A 254 27.81 -32.16 -34.04
CA THR A 254 27.69 -30.82 -33.45
C THR A 254 26.78 -30.90 -32.23
N LEU A 255 27.30 -30.48 -31.09
CA LEU A 255 26.58 -30.29 -29.83
C LEU A 255 26.60 -28.78 -29.57
N ALA A 256 25.42 -28.15 -29.49
CA ALA A 256 25.38 -26.69 -29.49
C ALA A 256 24.17 -26.06 -28.81
N SER A 257 24.46 -25.12 -27.90
CA SER A 257 23.42 -24.48 -27.08
C SER A 257 22.61 -25.47 -26.27
N ASP A 258 23.22 -26.57 -25.88
CA ASP A 258 22.59 -27.60 -25.07
C ASP A 258 22.79 -27.32 -23.58
N VAL A 259 21.80 -27.71 -22.79
CA VAL A 259 21.86 -27.67 -21.34
C VAL A 259 22.08 -29.09 -20.84
N ILE A 260 23.26 -29.35 -20.28
CA ILE A 260 23.71 -30.70 -19.94
C ILE A 260 23.88 -30.81 -18.43
N TYR A 261 23.26 -31.82 -17.84
CA TYR A 261 23.24 -32.08 -16.41
C TYR A 261 23.63 -33.52 -16.11
N THR A 262 24.64 -33.74 -15.27
CA THR A 262 25.00 -35.09 -14.81
C THR A 262 25.13 -35.18 -13.29
N LEU A 263 24.66 -36.29 -12.71
CA LEU A 263 24.79 -36.54 -11.27
C LEU A 263 26.05 -37.32 -10.88
N ASN A 264 26.50 -38.30 -11.66
CA ASN A 264 27.74 -39.07 -11.38
C ASN A 264 28.54 -39.48 -12.64
N GLY A 265 28.06 -39.15 -13.85
CA GLY A 265 28.76 -39.43 -15.12
C GLY A 265 29.46 -38.21 -15.73
N THR A 266 30.13 -38.41 -16.86
CA THR A 266 30.73 -37.36 -17.69
C THR A 266 29.63 -36.59 -18.40
N GLY A 267 29.75 -35.26 -18.53
CA GLY A 267 28.81 -34.48 -19.35
C GLY A 267 28.84 -34.96 -20.80
N ILE A 268 29.99 -34.83 -21.45
CA ILE A 268 30.24 -35.27 -22.82
C ILE A 268 31.47 -36.17 -22.85
N ALA A 269 31.28 -37.44 -23.17
CA ALA A 269 32.34 -38.40 -23.47
C ALA A 269 32.53 -38.48 -24.99
N ALA A 270 33.78 -38.35 -25.46
CA ALA A 270 34.14 -38.46 -26.87
C ALA A 270 35.26 -39.48 -27.03
N ASP A 271 34.95 -40.61 -27.67
CA ASP A 271 35.87 -41.73 -27.90
C ASP A 271 36.10 -41.96 -29.40
N ALA A 272 37.33 -41.72 -29.87
CA ALA A 272 37.71 -41.77 -31.28
C ALA A 272 36.80 -40.95 -32.24
N ALA A 273 36.26 -39.84 -31.75
CA ALA A 273 35.39 -38.94 -32.50
C ALA A 273 36.15 -38.19 -33.61
N LYS A 274 35.52 -37.96 -34.76
CA LYS A 274 36.10 -37.19 -35.87
C LYS A 274 35.18 -36.02 -36.26
N GLY A 275 35.67 -34.79 -36.17
CA GLY A 275 34.83 -33.61 -36.44
C GLY A 275 33.75 -33.49 -35.36
N LEU A 276 34.10 -33.13 -34.14
CA LEU A 276 33.15 -32.92 -33.04
C LEU A 276 33.22 -31.47 -32.58
N ASP A 277 32.14 -30.72 -32.75
CA ASP A 277 32.03 -29.34 -32.27
C ASP A 277 31.15 -29.31 -31.01
N ILE A 278 31.70 -28.84 -29.89
CA ILE A 278 31.02 -28.62 -28.61
C ILE A 278 31.00 -27.12 -28.38
N VAL A 279 29.85 -26.48 -28.64
CA VAL A 279 29.78 -25.02 -28.79
C VAL A 279 28.58 -24.35 -28.14
N GLY A 280 28.85 -23.47 -27.17
CA GLY A 280 27.78 -22.70 -26.55
C GLY A 280 26.93 -23.50 -25.58
N ASP A 281 27.45 -24.61 -25.04
CA ASP A 281 26.72 -25.47 -24.12
C ASP A 281 26.88 -24.97 -22.67
N THR A 282 25.86 -25.20 -21.84
CA THR A 282 25.96 -25.04 -20.37
C THR A 282 25.96 -26.42 -19.74
N ILE A 283 27.09 -26.79 -19.13
CA ILE A 283 27.35 -28.13 -18.62
C ILE A 283 27.55 -28.07 -17.10
N GLN A 284 26.61 -28.64 -16.35
CA GLN A 284 26.82 -28.94 -14.94
C GLN A 284 27.49 -30.31 -14.83
N ARG A 285 28.76 -30.31 -14.41
CA ARG A 285 29.53 -31.55 -14.25
C ARG A 285 29.23 -32.25 -12.94
N SER A 286 29.80 -33.44 -12.78
CA SER A 286 29.82 -34.18 -11.51
C SER A 286 31.27 -34.47 -11.07
N CYS A 287 31.53 -35.64 -10.47
CA CYS A 287 32.87 -36.12 -10.12
C CYS A 287 33.76 -36.31 -11.37
N PRO A 288 33.24 -36.87 -12.48
CA PRO A 288 33.96 -36.92 -13.75
C PRO A 288 33.97 -35.57 -14.47
N SER A 289 34.77 -35.47 -15.54
CA SER A 289 34.90 -34.26 -16.35
C SER A 289 33.57 -33.81 -16.95
N ALA A 290 33.41 -32.50 -17.19
CA ALA A 290 32.33 -31.98 -18.02
C ALA A 290 32.49 -32.46 -19.47
N VAL A 291 33.73 -32.46 -19.97
CA VAL A 291 34.09 -32.96 -21.30
C VAL A 291 35.32 -33.87 -21.20
N ASN A 292 35.23 -35.07 -21.76
CA ASN A 292 36.33 -36.04 -21.80
C ASN A 292 36.59 -36.55 -23.22
N VAL A 293 37.78 -36.29 -23.76
CA VAL A 293 38.17 -36.62 -25.15
C VAL A 293 39.29 -37.66 -25.17
N THR A 294 39.04 -38.83 -25.77
CA THR A 294 39.94 -39.99 -25.73
C THR A 294 40.12 -40.68 -27.09
N ALA A 295 40.94 -41.75 -27.11
CA ALA A 295 41.29 -42.65 -28.21
C ALA A 295 41.45 -42.06 -29.63
N THR A 296 42.45 -41.20 -29.85
CA THR A 296 42.78 -40.64 -31.17
C THR A 296 41.66 -39.85 -31.83
N SER A 297 40.85 -39.14 -31.04
CA SER A 297 39.86 -38.19 -31.57
C SER A 297 40.53 -37.07 -32.35
N THR A 298 39.91 -36.60 -33.45
CA THR A 298 40.49 -35.59 -34.35
C THR A 298 39.46 -34.56 -34.79
N SER A 299 39.89 -33.32 -35.02
CA SER A 299 39.00 -32.19 -35.35
C SER A 299 37.90 -32.00 -34.30
N VAL A 300 38.27 -31.99 -33.02
CA VAL A 300 37.38 -31.70 -31.90
C VAL A 300 37.53 -30.23 -31.52
N SER A 301 36.44 -29.46 -31.45
CA SER A 301 36.45 -28.08 -30.95
C SER A 301 35.60 -27.96 -29.69
N ILE A 302 36.12 -27.28 -28.67
CA ILE A 302 35.45 -27.02 -27.39
C ILE A 302 35.46 -25.52 -27.16
N GLU A 303 34.39 -24.84 -27.57
CA GLU A 303 34.33 -23.38 -27.61
C GLU A 303 33.05 -22.79 -27.00
N ASN A 304 33.14 -21.59 -26.42
CA ASN A 304 31.97 -20.83 -25.96
C ASN A 304 31.11 -21.50 -24.87
N ASN A 305 31.64 -22.49 -24.15
CA ASN A 305 30.86 -23.24 -23.17
C ASN A 305 30.92 -22.59 -21.78
N VAL A 306 29.88 -22.81 -20.98
CA VAL A 306 29.88 -22.54 -19.54
C VAL A 306 29.92 -23.89 -18.81
N ILE A 307 30.94 -24.09 -17.99
CA ILE A 307 31.12 -25.30 -17.21
C ILE A 307 30.97 -24.95 -15.73
N GLU A 308 29.94 -25.51 -15.12
CA GLU A 308 29.59 -25.26 -13.72
C GLU A 308 30.28 -26.25 -12.78
N ALA A 309 30.48 -25.80 -11.55
CA ALA A 309 30.89 -26.60 -10.42
C ALA A 309 29.93 -27.79 -10.18
N PRO A 310 30.42 -28.88 -9.55
CA PRO A 310 29.65 -30.09 -9.37
C PRO A 310 28.53 -29.93 -8.35
N SER A 311 27.40 -30.63 -8.53
CA SER A 311 26.34 -30.66 -7.51
C SER A 311 26.87 -31.29 -6.21
N ALA A 312 26.74 -30.58 -5.09
CA ALA A 312 27.62 -30.67 -3.92
C ALA A 312 27.46 -31.89 -2.98
N SER A 313 27.20 -33.13 -3.44
CA SER A 313 26.84 -34.20 -2.48
C SER A 313 27.30 -35.65 -2.71
N ALA A 314 28.49 -35.94 -3.25
CA ALA A 314 29.04 -37.32 -3.12
C ALA A 314 30.53 -37.58 -3.38
N CYS A 315 31.30 -36.70 -4.04
CA CYS A 315 32.58 -37.12 -4.61
C CYS A 315 33.72 -37.20 -3.57
N THR A 316 34.60 -38.19 -3.72
CA THR A 316 35.85 -38.31 -2.94
C THR A 316 37.07 -37.77 -3.68
N THR A 317 36.96 -37.63 -5.01
CA THR A 317 37.94 -37.04 -5.91
C THR A 317 37.21 -36.45 -7.11
N TYR A 318 37.61 -35.25 -7.55
CA TYR A 318 37.07 -34.60 -8.74
C TYR A 318 38.09 -34.63 -9.87
N SER A 319 37.62 -34.89 -11.08
CA SER A 319 38.43 -34.74 -12.30
C SER A 319 38.47 -33.26 -12.71
N PRO A 320 39.46 -32.87 -13.53
CA PRO A 320 39.43 -31.57 -14.19
C PRO A 320 38.22 -31.43 -15.11
N ASP A 321 37.75 -30.20 -15.30
CA ASP A 321 36.52 -29.91 -16.02
C ASP A 321 36.56 -30.39 -17.48
N VAL A 322 37.69 -30.21 -18.15
CA VAL A 322 37.97 -30.73 -19.50
C VAL A 322 39.21 -31.62 -19.48
N THR A 323 39.09 -32.84 -19.99
CA THR A 323 40.20 -33.79 -20.09
C THR A 323 40.43 -34.25 -21.52
N VAL A 324 41.67 -34.14 -22.02
CA VAL A 324 42.07 -34.59 -23.37
C VAL A 324 43.26 -35.53 -23.28
N ASP A 325 43.06 -36.77 -23.75
CA ASP A 325 44.11 -37.79 -23.76
C ASP A 325 45.26 -37.45 -24.73
N SER A 326 46.44 -37.98 -24.40
CA SER A 326 47.69 -37.83 -25.19
C SER A 326 47.56 -38.19 -26.67
N THR A 327 46.63 -39.06 -27.03
CA THR A 327 46.40 -39.46 -28.42
C THR A 327 45.49 -38.53 -29.21
N SER A 328 44.72 -37.66 -28.53
CA SER A 328 43.74 -36.75 -29.13
C SER A 328 44.19 -35.29 -29.18
N VAL A 329 45.22 -34.91 -28.40
CA VAL A 329 45.68 -33.51 -28.27
C VAL A 329 45.98 -32.79 -29.58
N ALA A 330 46.53 -33.49 -30.59
CA ALA A 330 46.87 -32.87 -31.87
C ALA A 330 45.64 -32.48 -32.70
N GLY A 331 44.49 -33.10 -32.40
CA GLY A 331 43.24 -32.90 -33.10
C GLY A 331 42.19 -32.14 -32.30
N THR A 332 42.51 -31.59 -31.13
CA THR A 332 41.55 -30.88 -30.27
C THR A 332 41.93 -29.40 -30.10
N THR A 333 40.95 -28.51 -30.24
CA THR A 333 41.05 -27.08 -29.98
C THR A 333 40.09 -26.65 -28.86
N THR A 334 40.50 -25.67 -28.05
CA THR A 334 39.68 -25.09 -26.99
C THR A 334 39.96 -23.59 -26.84
N ASP A 335 38.90 -22.78 -26.78
CA ASP A 335 38.96 -21.36 -26.48
C ASP A 335 37.57 -20.80 -26.11
N TYR A 336 37.50 -19.61 -25.51
CA TYR A 336 36.26 -18.95 -25.11
C TYR A 336 35.34 -19.74 -24.14
N ASN A 337 35.89 -20.61 -23.29
CA ASN A 337 35.12 -21.31 -22.26
C ASN A 337 35.18 -20.59 -20.90
N ASP A 338 34.06 -20.58 -20.19
CA ASP A 338 33.97 -20.06 -18.82
C ASP A 338 33.78 -21.21 -17.82
N PHE A 339 34.63 -21.21 -16.79
CA PHE A 339 34.64 -22.19 -15.74
C PHE A 339 34.23 -21.56 -14.41
N ILE A 340 33.20 -22.08 -13.78
CA ILE A 340 32.72 -21.59 -12.49
C ILE A 340 33.21 -22.55 -11.42
N PHE A 341 34.13 -22.09 -10.58
CA PHE A 341 34.77 -22.90 -9.56
C PHE A 341 34.13 -22.66 -8.21
N ASP A 342 33.88 -23.76 -7.51
CA ASP A 342 33.58 -23.81 -6.08
C ASP A 342 34.79 -24.37 -5.29
N ALA A 343 34.61 -24.59 -3.99
CA ALA A 343 35.64 -25.17 -3.14
C ALA A 343 36.06 -26.61 -3.54
N GLU A 344 35.25 -27.29 -4.35
CA GLU A 344 35.42 -28.69 -4.75
C GLU A 344 36.06 -28.83 -6.15
N SER A 345 36.24 -27.73 -6.86
CA SER A 345 36.84 -27.69 -8.20
C SER A 345 38.36 -27.87 -8.17
N THR A 346 38.89 -28.74 -9.04
CA THR A 346 40.32 -29.13 -9.02
C THR A 346 41.18 -28.39 -10.04
N ALA A 347 40.74 -28.34 -11.30
CA ALA A 347 41.42 -27.68 -12.41
C ALA A 347 40.48 -27.59 -13.63
N ALA A 348 40.67 -26.59 -14.48
CA ALA A 348 39.88 -26.44 -15.70
C ALA A 348 40.28 -27.48 -16.76
N TYR A 349 41.58 -27.79 -16.85
CA TYR A 349 42.12 -28.64 -17.91
C TYR A 349 43.07 -29.73 -17.39
N SER A 350 42.92 -30.94 -17.95
CA SER A 350 43.98 -31.93 -18.10
C SER A 350 44.27 -32.15 -19.58
N TRP A 351 45.54 -32.02 -19.97
CA TRP A 351 45.94 -32.13 -21.37
C TRP A 351 47.14 -33.07 -21.50
N SER A 352 47.04 -34.06 -22.39
CA SER A 352 48.08 -35.08 -22.58
C SER A 352 48.48 -35.80 -21.26
N GLY A 353 47.51 -36.06 -20.38
CA GLY A 353 47.74 -36.67 -19.07
C GLY A 353 48.38 -35.78 -18.02
N THR A 354 48.55 -34.47 -18.30
CA THR A 354 49.02 -33.47 -17.32
C THR A 354 47.86 -32.59 -16.88
N THR A 355 47.52 -32.63 -15.59
CA THR A 355 46.56 -31.70 -14.97
C THR A 355 47.24 -30.37 -14.65
N TYR A 356 46.64 -29.26 -15.08
CA TYR A 356 47.15 -27.92 -14.84
C TYR A 356 46.42 -27.26 -13.68
N ALA A 357 47.14 -26.97 -12.59
CA ALA A 357 46.54 -26.42 -11.36
C ALA A 357 45.83 -25.06 -11.55
N THR A 358 46.15 -24.31 -12.61
CA THR A 358 45.49 -23.05 -12.94
C THR A 358 45.32 -22.94 -14.46
N LEU A 359 44.30 -22.19 -14.89
CA LEU A 359 44.08 -21.89 -16.31
C LEU A 359 45.30 -21.20 -16.94
N ALA A 360 45.93 -20.27 -16.22
CA ALA A 360 47.14 -19.60 -16.69
C ALA A 360 48.32 -20.57 -16.95
N ALA A 361 48.45 -21.62 -16.13
CA ALA A 361 49.46 -22.65 -16.34
C ALA A 361 49.18 -23.49 -17.61
N PHE A 362 47.91 -23.80 -17.87
CA PHE A 362 47.47 -24.46 -19.09
C PHE A 362 47.76 -23.59 -20.33
N GLN A 363 47.30 -22.34 -20.33
CA GLN A 363 47.48 -21.38 -21.43
C GLN A 363 48.96 -21.23 -21.81
N THR A 364 49.85 -21.15 -20.80
CA THR A 364 51.29 -21.03 -21.01
C THR A 364 51.91 -22.28 -21.63
N ALA A 365 51.49 -23.47 -21.18
CA ALA A 365 52.10 -24.73 -21.59
C ALA A 365 51.55 -25.28 -22.91
N VAL A 366 50.26 -25.06 -23.18
CA VAL A 366 49.52 -25.66 -24.30
C VAL A 366 49.27 -24.65 -25.44
N SER A 367 49.33 -23.34 -25.15
CA SER A 367 49.03 -22.27 -26.12
C SER A 367 47.61 -22.36 -26.72
N GLN A 368 46.64 -22.79 -25.90
CA GLN A 368 45.20 -22.78 -26.19
C GLN A 368 44.46 -22.07 -25.05
N GLY A 369 43.15 -21.80 -25.24
CA GLY A 369 42.32 -21.22 -24.20
C GLY A 369 42.60 -19.75 -23.89
N ALA A 370 43.08 -18.97 -24.87
CA ALA A 370 43.54 -17.60 -24.64
C ALA A 370 42.45 -16.67 -24.08
N HIS A 371 41.18 -16.97 -24.37
CA HIS A 371 39.99 -16.24 -23.94
C HIS A 371 39.16 -17.00 -22.91
N ASP A 372 39.67 -18.12 -22.39
CA ASP A 372 39.01 -18.84 -21.31
C ASP A 372 39.07 -18.03 -20.01
N ALA A 373 38.09 -18.22 -19.12
CA ALA A 373 38.07 -17.58 -17.82
C ALA A 373 37.67 -18.56 -16.71
N VAL A 374 38.17 -18.31 -15.50
CA VAL A 374 37.77 -19.03 -14.27
C VAL A 374 37.18 -18.02 -13.29
N ASP A 375 35.95 -18.23 -12.83
CA ASP A 375 35.30 -17.46 -11.76
C ASP A 375 35.31 -18.28 -10.45
N PRO A 376 36.15 -17.92 -9.46
CA PRO A 376 36.26 -18.64 -8.19
C PRO A 376 35.32 -18.11 -7.09
N THR A 377 34.44 -17.15 -7.38
CA THR A 377 33.78 -16.35 -6.34
C THR A 377 32.41 -16.87 -5.87
N ARG A 378 31.93 -18.01 -6.37
CA ARG A 378 30.52 -18.41 -6.15
C ARG A 378 30.34 -19.90 -5.84
N ASP A 379 29.66 -20.18 -4.72
CA ASP A 379 28.94 -21.45 -4.50
C ASP A 379 27.73 -21.46 -5.44
N ALA A 380 27.89 -22.05 -6.64
CA ALA A 380 26.90 -21.94 -7.71
C ALA A 380 26.20 -23.27 -7.98
N GLU A 381 24.95 -23.40 -7.52
CA GLU A 381 23.96 -24.24 -8.18
C GLU A 381 23.17 -23.36 -9.16
N MET A 382 23.70 -23.10 -10.37
CA MET A 382 22.99 -22.21 -11.31
C MET A 382 21.68 -22.82 -11.81
N PHE A 383 21.65 -24.16 -11.90
CA PHE A 383 20.50 -24.97 -12.26
C PHE A 383 19.34 -24.94 -11.24
N LEU A 384 19.63 -24.77 -9.94
CA LEU A 384 18.64 -24.90 -8.85
C LEU A 384 18.31 -23.59 -8.13
N SER A 385 19.19 -22.58 -8.18
CA SER A 385 18.96 -21.26 -7.58
C SER A 385 19.41 -20.10 -8.48
N PRO A 386 18.60 -19.74 -9.51
CA PRO A 386 18.93 -18.72 -10.50
C PRO A 386 19.09 -17.28 -9.97
N GLY A 387 18.68 -17.00 -8.73
CA GLY A 387 18.46 -15.64 -8.22
C GLY A 387 19.71 -14.75 -8.07
N ASN A 388 20.92 -15.29 -8.12
CA ASN A 388 22.10 -14.61 -7.57
C ASN A 388 23.20 -14.26 -8.59
N MET A 389 22.88 -14.18 -9.90
CA MET A 389 23.89 -14.10 -10.99
C MET A 389 24.06 -12.71 -11.62
N SER A 390 23.51 -11.65 -11.04
CA SER A 390 23.61 -10.30 -11.59
C SER A 390 25.03 -9.74 -11.41
N GLY A 391 25.73 -9.41 -12.51
CA GLY A 391 27.05 -8.77 -12.49
C GLY A 391 28.25 -9.69 -12.73
N THR A 392 28.04 -10.93 -13.18
CA THR A 392 29.14 -11.82 -13.60
C THR A 392 29.50 -11.59 -15.08
N PRO A 393 30.74 -11.89 -15.51
CA PRO A 393 31.11 -11.92 -16.93
C PRO A 393 30.29 -12.93 -17.75
N VAL A 394 29.65 -13.89 -17.07
CA VAL A 394 28.88 -15.02 -17.61
C VAL A 394 27.44 -14.63 -17.95
N VAL A 395 26.94 -13.45 -17.52
CA VAL A 395 25.52 -13.06 -17.66
C VAL A 395 25.39 -11.61 -18.11
N ASP A 396 24.86 -11.36 -19.31
CA ASP A 396 24.42 -10.02 -19.72
C ASP A 396 22.99 -9.98 -20.31
N ALA A 397 22.21 -9.05 -19.75
CA ALA A 397 20.93 -8.50 -20.19
C ALA A 397 19.63 -9.30 -20.00
N ALA A 398 18.67 -8.62 -19.37
CA ALA A 398 17.28 -9.03 -19.16
C ALA A 398 16.47 -9.20 -20.46
N PRO A 399 15.77 -10.34 -20.66
CA PRO A 399 14.68 -10.46 -21.61
C PRO A 399 13.40 -9.76 -21.16
N THR A 400 12.66 -9.22 -22.12
CA THR A 400 11.24 -8.89 -21.95
C THR A 400 10.40 -10.16 -21.86
N SER A 401 9.33 -10.10 -21.07
CA SER A 401 8.52 -11.18 -20.47
C SER A 401 7.83 -12.23 -21.36
N THR A 402 8.43 -12.74 -22.44
CA THR A 402 7.71 -13.68 -23.34
C THR A 402 8.47 -14.90 -23.89
N SER A 403 9.67 -15.25 -23.42
CA SER A 403 10.26 -16.55 -23.78
C SER A 403 11.45 -16.94 -22.89
N LEU A 404 11.38 -18.13 -22.27
CA LEU A 404 12.58 -18.92 -21.93
C LEU A 404 12.98 -19.64 -23.22
N SER A 405 13.79 -19.02 -24.07
CA SER A 405 14.32 -19.69 -25.27
C SER A 405 15.77 -20.06 -25.05
N VAL A 406 16.09 -21.34 -25.19
CA VAL A 406 17.47 -21.81 -25.38
C VAL A 406 17.97 -21.23 -26.71
N GLY A 407 19.09 -20.49 -26.68
CA GLY A 407 19.58 -19.69 -27.81
C GLY A 407 20.02 -20.55 -29.00
N THR A 408 20.01 -20.02 -30.23
CA THR A 408 20.61 -20.70 -31.40
C THR A 408 22.09 -20.36 -31.53
N ALA A 409 23.01 -21.25 -31.17
CA ALA A 409 24.40 -21.13 -31.60
C ALA A 409 24.51 -21.23 -33.13
N ASN A 410 25.41 -20.43 -33.72
CA ASN A 410 25.82 -20.57 -35.11
C ASN A 410 27.01 -21.54 -35.16
N THR A 411 26.80 -22.73 -35.73
CA THR A 411 27.77 -23.83 -35.81
C THR A 411 29.00 -23.55 -36.68
N SER A 412 29.09 -22.36 -37.30
CA SER A 412 30.14 -22.01 -38.28
C SER A 412 30.96 -20.75 -37.92
N ALA A 413 30.84 -20.20 -36.71
CA ALA A 413 31.51 -18.95 -36.34
C ALA A 413 32.42 -19.11 -35.10
N PRO A 414 33.76 -19.20 -35.25
CA PRO A 414 34.65 -19.10 -34.12
C PRO A 414 34.62 -17.68 -33.53
N GLY A 415 34.40 -17.59 -32.21
CA GLY A 415 34.73 -16.41 -31.40
C GLY A 415 33.86 -15.14 -31.52
N TYR A 416 32.68 -15.15 -32.18
CA TYR A 416 31.82 -13.96 -32.19
C TYR A 416 30.32 -14.24 -32.35
N LEU A 417 29.58 -14.30 -31.25
CA LEU A 417 28.24 -13.69 -31.19
C LEU A 417 28.43 -12.17 -31.05
N THR A 418 28.91 -11.48 -32.10
CA THR A 418 29.13 -10.01 -32.07
C THR A 418 27.86 -9.18 -31.96
N THR A 419 26.71 -9.82 -31.96
CA THR A 419 25.46 -9.19 -31.56
C THR A 419 24.63 -10.26 -30.87
N ASP A 420 24.28 -10.02 -29.61
CA ASP A 420 22.97 -10.41 -29.11
C ASP A 420 21.92 -10.17 -30.20
N PHE A 421 20.79 -10.88 -30.14
CA PHE A 421 19.64 -10.61 -30.99
C PHE A 421 19.22 -9.10 -31.01
N ASN A 422 19.76 -8.24 -30.12
CA ASN A 422 19.41 -6.83 -29.94
C ASN A 422 20.57 -5.78 -29.92
N GLY A 423 21.82 -6.11 -30.23
CA GLY A 423 22.98 -5.19 -30.31
C GLY A 423 23.37 -4.36 -29.07
N ARG A 424 23.28 -4.82 -27.82
CA ARG A 424 23.35 -3.94 -26.62
C ARG A 424 24.37 -4.20 -25.49
N SER A 425 25.29 -5.16 -25.60
CA SER A 425 26.16 -5.57 -24.47
C SER A 425 27.67 -5.43 -24.75
N SER A 426 28.46 -5.18 -23.69
CA SER A 426 29.94 -5.13 -23.72
C SER A 426 30.63 -6.42 -23.22
N TYR A 427 29.85 -7.45 -22.89
CA TYR A 427 30.34 -8.75 -22.39
C TYR A 427 30.06 -9.85 -23.42
N ALA A 428 30.88 -10.91 -23.43
CA ALA A 428 30.72 -12.04 -24.36
C ALA A 428 29.71 -13.05 -23.80
N ASP A 429 28.62 -13.32 -24.53
CA ASP A 429 27.59 -14.30 -24.18
C ASP A 429 28.11 -15.74 -24.35
N ARG A 430 28.14 -16.55 -23.28
CA ARG A 430 28.67 -17.93 -23.24
C ARG A 430 27.61 -18.89 -22.70
N GLY A 431 27.61 -20.13 -23.21
CA GLY A 431 26.67 -21.17 -22.79
C GLY A 431 25.26 -21.06 -23.39
N ALA A 432 24.35 -21.91 -22.90
CA ALA A 432 23.03 -22.15 -23.46
C ALA A 432 21.89 -21.36 -22.78
N LEU A 433 22.14 -20.82 -21.57
CA LEU A 433 21.13 -20.18 -20.72
C LEU A 433 21.25 -18.65 -20.67
N LYS A 434 20.10 -17.95 -20.72
CA LYS A 434 20.00 -16.49 -20.51
C LYS A 434 19.11 -16.16 -19.31
N TYR A 435 19.63 -15.41 -18.34
CA TYR A 435 18.87 -15.05 -17.13
C TYR A 435 18.08 -13.73 -17.28
N VAL A 436 16.83 -13.73 -16.79
CA VAL A 436 15.98 -12.53 -16.65
C VAL A 436 15.98 -12.13 -15.18
N ALA A 437 16.63 -11.02 -14.82
CA ALA A 437 16.45 -10.47 -13.49
C ALA A 437 15.03 -9.89 -13.34
N PRO A 438 14.33 -10.11 -12.21
CA PRO A 438 13.06 -9.45 -11.95
C PRO A 438 13.24 -7.93 -11.89
N SER A 439 12.28 -7.18 -12.45
CA SER A 439 12.32 -5.72 -12.46
C SER A 439 12.09 -5.12 -11.07
N LEU A 440 12.99 -4.25 -10.61
CA LEU A 440 12.81 -3.47 -9.38
C LEU A 440 11.51 -2.66 -9.45
N THR A 441 10.57 -2.97 -8.56
CA THR A 441 9.25 -2.35 -8.54
C THR A 441 8.99 -1.72 -7.18
N ALA A 442 8.95 -0.39 -7.15
CA ALA A 442 8.54 0.34 -5.96
C ALA A 442 7.01 0.32 -5.80
N ALA A 443 6.57 0.20 -4.56
CA ALA A 443 5.19 0.44 -4.17
C ALA A 443 5.16 1.24 -2.86
N LEU A 444 4.10 2.02 -2.68
CA LEU A 444 3.99 2.93 -1.55
C LEU A 444 2.56 2.92 -1.00
N THR A 445 2.47 2.86 0.32
CA THR A 445 1.26 3.19 1.07
C THR A 445 1.55 4.34 2.01
N VAL A 446 0.67 5.34 2.04
CA VAL A 446 0.76 6.48 2.95
C VAL A 446 -0.46 6.48 3.86
N TYR A 447 -0.23 6.68 5.15
CA TYR A 447 -1.25 6.75 6.19
C TYR A 447 -1.16 8.09 6.92
N GLN A 448 -2.31 8.66 7.25
CA GLN A 448 -2.40 9.78 8.17
C GLN A 448 -2.17 9.30 9.62
N ASP A 449 -1.46 10.07 10.43
CA ASP A 449 -1.29 9.82 11.87
C ASP A 449 -1.94 10.92 12.72
N SER A 450 -1.73 12.18 12.33
CA SER A 450 -2.35 13.36 12.95
C SER A 450 -2.84 14.36 11.90
N ALA A 451 -3.30 15.53 12.34
CA ALA A 451 -3.66 16.62 11.44
C ALA A 451 -2.53 17.03 10.47
N ARG A 452 -1.26 16.84 10.83
CA ARG A 452 -0.10 17.23 10.01
C ARG A 452 0.95 16.12 9.81
N VAL A 453 0.80 14.97 10.47
CA VAL A 453 1.76 13.86 10.38
C VAL A 453 1.27 12.78 9.42
N MET A 454 2.20 12.33 8.57
CA MET A 454 2.04 11.18 7.69
C MET A 454 3.07 10.09 8.01
N TYR A 455 2.65 8.84 7.81
CA TYR A 455 3.49 7.65 7.80
C TYR A 455 3.55 7.08 6.39
N ALA A 456 4.75 6.92 5.84
CA ALA A 456 5.01 6.34 4.53
C ALA A 456 5.59 4.93 4.68
N ASP A 457 5.04 3.97 3.95
CA ASP A 457 5.35 2.55 4.05
C ASP A 457 5.63 1.94 2.66
N PRO A 458 6.88 1.48 2.39
CA PRO A 458 7.27 0.90 1.11
C PRO A 458 7.11 -0.63 1.04
N ASP A 459 6.53 -1.30 2.06
CA ASP A 459 6.52 -2.77 2.24
C ASP A 459 5.99 -3.59 1.05
N ALA A 460 5.27 -2.97 0.11
CA ALA A 460 4.77 -3.64 -1.09
C ALA A 460 5.79 -3.71 -2.25
N SER A 461 7.03 -3.24 -2.06
CA SER A 461 8.08 -3.24 -3.09
C SER A 461 8.71 -4.63 -3.28
N VAL A 462 8.72 -5.16 -4.51
CA VAL A 462 9.20 -6.52 -4.84
C VAL A 462 10.73 -6.56 -4.95
N GLN A 463 11.37 -7.53 -4.29
CA GLN A 463 12.80 -7.56 -3.98
C GLN A 463 13.70 -8.18 -5.06
N ARG A 464 14.93 -7.63 -5.18
CA ARG A 464 16.05 -8.09 -6.01
C ARG A 464 17.32 -8.30 -5.15
N ASP A 465 17.18 -8.82 -3.93
CA ASP A 465 18.16 -8.78 -2.81
C ASP A 465 18.19 -7.44 -2.04
N ALA A 466 18.63 -7.47 -0.78
CA ALA A 466 18.48 -6.38 0.20
C ALA A 466 18.81 -4.97 -0.34
N TYR A 467 17.82 -4.07 -0.31
CA TYR A 467 17.95 -2.69 -0.82
C TYR A 467 19.05 -1.90 -0.12
N ALA A 468 19.64 -0.92 -0.80
CA ALA A 468 20.64 -0.04 -0.21
C ALA A 468 20.00 1.15 0.54
N THR A 469 19.03 1.83 -0.08
CA THR A 469 18.40 3.03 0.49
C THR A 469 16.96 3.25 0.02
N TYR A 470 16.17 3.90 0.88
CA TYR A 470 14.89 4.52 0.52
C TYR A 470 15.04 6.03 0.57
N THR A 471 14.60 6.73 -0.46
CA THR A 471 14.49 8.19 -0.47
C THR A 471 13.04 8.59 -0.61
N TYR A 472 12.53 9.34 0.36
CA TYR A 472 11.19 9.90 0.37
C TYR A 472 11.24 11.36 -0.03
N ASN A 473 10.47 11.73 -1.03
CA ASN A 473 10.13 13.11 -1.33
C ASN A 473 8.70 13.36 -0.81
N TRP A 474 8.54 14.33 0.08
CA TRP A 474 7.27 14.61 0.75
C TRP A 474 6.38 15.57 -0.04
N GLY A 475 6.80 16.02 -1.23
CA GLY A 475 5.97 16.85 -2.10
C GLY A 475 5.85 18.32 -1.67
N ASP A 476 6.49 18.72 -0.57
CA ASP A 476 6.61 20.10 -0.08
C ASP A 476 8.01 20.70 -0.32
N GLY A 477 8.88 19.96 -1.01
CA GLY A 477 10.28 20.32 -1.26
C GLY A 477 11.27 19.66 -0.28
N SER A 478 10.79 19.00 0.77
CA SER A 478 11.61 18.22 1.70
C SER A 478 11.81 16.78 1.22
N ALA A 479 12.96 16.20 1.60
CA ALA A 479 13.25 14.81 1.37
C ALA A 479 13.91 14.16 2.60
N THR A 480 13.62 12.88 2.85
CA THR A 480 14.28 12.07 3.88
C THR A 480 14.88 10.82 3.24
N THR A 481 16.08 10.46 3.68
CA THR A 481 16.77 9.24 3.22
C THR A 481 16.92 8.28 4.40
N ALA A 482 16.46 7.04 4.22
CA ALA A 482 16.47 6.00 5.23
C ALA A 482 17.32 4.79 4.78
N ALA A 483 18.01 4.16 5.74
CA ALA A 483 18.79 2.95 5.51
C ALA A 483 17.89 1.70 5.43
N SER A 484 18.40 0.66 4.78
CA SER A 484 17.74 -0.62 4.45
C SER A 484 16.89 -1.28 5.55
N THR A 485 17.25 -1.13 6.83
CA THR A 485 16.65 -1.91 7.93
C THR A 485 15.27 -1.43 8.41
N THR A 486 14.84 -0.24 7.99
CA THR A 486 13.50 0.31 8.31
C THR A 486 13.08 1.21 7.17
N GLY A 487 12.29 0.68 6.24
CA GLY A 487 11.77 1.44 5.11
C GLY A 487 10.84 2.56 5.56
N ASN A 488 10.06 2.36 6.61
CA ASN A 488 8.97 3.26 6.97
C ASN A 488 9.48 4.59 7.54
N GLN A 489 8.80 5.68 7.20
CA GLN A 489 9.15 7.04 7.64
C GLN A 489 7.93 7.81 8.13
N MET A 490 8.12 8.61 9.17
CA MET A 490 7.18 9.64 9.60
C MET A 490 7.64 11.02 9.15
N TYR A 491 6.69 11.86 8.76
CA TYR A 491 6.95 13.24 8.40
C TYR A 491 5.82 14.17 8.83
N THR A 492 6.19 15.30 9.41
CA THR A 492 5.27 16.35 9.85
C THR A 492 5.31 17.51 8.87
N TYR A 493 4.19 17.83 8.25
CA TYR A 493 4.06 19.00 7.40
C TYR A 493 3.91 20.29 8.22
N THR A 494 4.51 21.38 7.74
CA THR A 494 4.33 22.71 8.34
C THR A 494 2.92 23.27 8.13
N SER A 495 2.17 22.76 7.15
CA SER A 495 0.80 23.19 6.86
C SER A 495 -0.02 22.00 6.38
N PRO A 496 -1.35 21.99 6.60
CA PRO A 496 -2.20 21.01 5.98
C PRO A 496 -2.26 21.23 4.46
N GLY A 497 -2.40 20.14 3.72
CA GLY A 497 -2.34 20.15 2.27
C GLY A 497 -2.56 18.79 1.63
N ILE A 498 -2.60 18.83 0.30
CA ILE A 498 -2.50 17.64 -0.54
C ILE A 498 -1.08 17.59 -1.09
N TYR A 499 -0.39 16.47 -0.83
CA TYR A 499 1.02 16.28 -1.14
C TYR A 499 1.22 15.02 -1.99
N ASN A 500 2.07 15.12 -3.01
CA ASN A 500 2.51 13.97 -3.78
C ASN A 500 3.74 13.38 -3.09
N VAL A 501 3.53 12.33 -2.29
CA VAL A 501 4.59 11.62 -1.61
C VAL A 501 5.18 10.59 -2.56
N THR A 502 6.48 10.67 -2.81
CA THR A 502 7.20 9.74 -3.68
C THR A 502 8.24 8.99 -2.87
N VAL A 503 8.23 7.66 -2.94
CA VAL A 503 9.37 6.83 -2.51
C VAL A 503 10.19 6.46 -3.72
N THR A 504 11.50 6.60 -3.62
CA THR A 504 12.49 6.06 -4.56
C THR A 504 13.28 4.98 -3.84
N VAL A 505 13.19 3.77 -4.34
CA VAL A 505 13.95 2.62 -3.86
C VAL A 505 15.19 2.51 -4.72
N THR A 506 16.36 2.44 -4.08
CA THR A 506 17.65 2.20 -4.76
C THR A 506 18.25 0.91 -4.23
N ASP A 507 18.54 -0.04 -5.12
CA ASP A 507 19.18 -1.29 -4.74
C ASP A 507 20.70 -1.14 -4.54
N ALA A 508 21.36 -2.24 -4.14
CA ALA A 508 22.81 -2.26 -3.91
C ALA A 508 23.65 -2.02 -5.18
N PHE A 509 23.05 -2.12 -6.36
CA PHE A 509 23.69 -1.97 -7.66
C PHE A 509 23.46 -0.57 -8.27
N GLY A 510 22.60 0.24 -7.64
CA GLY A 510 22.30 1.60 -8.08
C GLY A 510 21.08 1.71 -8.99
N ASP A 511 20.35 0.62 -9.26
CA ASP A 511 19.08 0.66 -9.97
C ASP A 511 18.03 1.35 -9.09
N THR A 512 17.16 2.14 -9.72
CA THR A 512 16.12 2.90 -9.01
C THR A 512 14.72 2.60 -9.52
N SER A 513 13.75 2.52 -8.62
CA SER A 513 12.33 2.47 -8.92
C SER A 513 11.57 3.41 -8.01
N SER A 514 10.49 4.02 -8.49
CA SER A 514 9.74 5.01 -7.71
C SER A 514 8.24 4.77 -7.75
N ALA A 515 7.59 4.99 -6.62
CA ALA A 515 6.14 5.00 -6.48
C ALA A 515 5.68 6.34 -5.89
N THR A 516 4.61 6.91 -6.44
CA THR A 516 4.06 8.18 -5.99
C THR A 516 2.59 8.02 -5.60
N VAL A 517 2.23 8.62 -4.48
CA VAL A 517 0.88 8.63 -3.92
C VAL A 517 0.50 10.07 -3.58
N SER A 518 -0.67 10.52 -4.05
CA SER A 518 -1.27 11.78 -3.61
C SER A 518 -1.96 11.55 -2.26
N ALA A 519 -1.43 12.15 -1.20
CA ALA A 519 -1.92 12.05 0.17
C ALA A 519 -2.40 13.42 0.66
N GLU A 520 -3.59 13.45 1.26
CA GLU A 520 -4.18 14.66 1.86
C GLU A 520 -3.99 14.58 3.38
N THR A 521 -3.48 15.62 4.05
CA THR A 521 -3.41 15.67 5.52
C THR A 521 -4.80 15.70 6.16
N ALA A 522 -4.96 15.17 7.38
CA ALA A 522 -6.25 15.18 8.06
C ALA A 522 -6.67 16.58 8.57
N GLY A 523 -5.69 17.47 8.79
CA GLY A 523 -5.91 18.81 9.33
C GLY A 523 -6.48 19.79 8.31
N SER A 524 -7.14 20.82 8.81
CA SER A 524 -7.63 21.94 8.04
C SER A 524 -7.44 23.25 8.80
N ASP A 525 -6.85 24.25 8.15
CA ASP A 525 -6.65 25.56 8.75
C ASP A 525 -7.88 26.45 8.51
N TYR A 526 -8.09 27.41 9.41
CA TYR A 526 -9.23 28.31 9.38
C TYR A 526 -8.97 29.48 8.43
N THR A 527 -9.97 29.85 7.62
CA THR A 527 -9.99 31.10 6.88
C THR A 527 -11.15 31.97 7.36
N PRO A 528 -10.90 33.16 7.92
CA PRO A 528 -11.95 34.09 8.29
C PRO A 528 -12.60 34.70 7.04
N VAL A 529 -13.92 34.62 6.96
CA VAL A 529 -14.74 35.18 5.86
C VAL A 529 -15.76 36.20 6.38
N GLY A 530 -16.21 35.99 7.61
CA GLY A 530 -17.48 36.46 8.09
C GLY A 530 -17.49 37.82 8.80
N PRO A 531 -18.69 38.22 9.27
CA PRO A 531 -19.92 37.41 9.25
C PRO A 531 -20.82 37.64 8.00
N VAL A 532 -21.14 36.57 7.26
CA VAL A 532 -21.93 36.57 6.01
C VAL A 532 -23.16 35.66 6.13
N ARG A 533 -24.35 36.10 5.69
CA ARG A 533 -25.54 35.24 5.74
C ARG A 533 -25.56 34.22 4.60
N VAL A 534 -25.59 32.93 4.95
CA VAL A 534 -25.62 31.81 4.00
C VAL A 534 -26.98 31.08 3.96
N LEU A 535 -27.80 31.24 5.01
CA LEU A 535 -29.15 30.67 5.08
C LEU A 535 -30.14 31.66 5.70
N ASP A 536 -31.33 31.80 5.10
CA ASP A 536 -32.50 32.45 5.69
C ASP A 536 -33.79 31.84 5.11
N THR A 537 -34.41 30.93 5.85
CA THR A 537 -35.63 30.23 5.38
C THR A 537 -36.81 31.16 5.16
N ARG A 538 -36.78 32.38 5.74
CA ARG A 538 -37.83 33.40 5.58
C ARG A 538 -37.68 34.19 4.28
N LYS A 539 -36.50 34.13 3.65
CA LYS A 539 -36.15 34.92 2.45
C LYS A 539 -35.72 34.06 1.27
N GLY A 540 -35.57 32.76 1.45
CA GLY A 540 -35.14 31.83 0.40
C GLY A 540 -33.62 31.81 0.16
N THR A 541 -32.84 32.47 1.02
CA THR A 541 -31.37 32.46 0.98
C THR A 541 -30.88 31.07 1.37
N GLY A 542 -29.99 30.48 0.57
CA GLY A 542 -29.46 29.12 0.82
C GLY A 542 -30.43 27.98 0.47
N THR A 543 -31.64 28.29 -0.02
CA THR A 543 -32.69 27.31 -0.32
C THR A 543 -33.21 27.43 -1.76
N ASN A 544 -32.42 27.96 -2.68
CA ASN A 544 -32.79 28.19 -4.09
C ASN A 544 -34.11 29.00 -4.23
N GLY A 545 -34.31 29.99 -3.36
CA GLY A 545 -35.49 30.86 -3.37
C GLY A 545 -36.73 30.26 -2.66
N VAL A 546 -36.63 29.05 -2.10
CA VAL A 546 -37.75 28.43 -1.37
C VAL A 546 -37.91 29.08 0.00
N ILE A 547 -39.03 29.78 0.20
CA ILE A 547 -39.42 30.37 1.48
C ILE A 547 -40.31 29.38 2.23
N ALA A 548 -39.75 28.65 3.19
CA ALA A 548 -40.47 27.66 3.97
C ALA A 548 -39.80 27.39 5.32
N SER A 549 -40.58 27.45 6.40
CA SER A 549 -40.13 27.03 7.73
C SER A 549 -39.83 25.52 7.76
N LEU A 550 -38.83 25.12 8.53
CA LEU A 550 -38.44 23.74 8.70
C LEU A 550 -39.38 23.04 9.69
N GLY A 551 -40.20 22.12 9.19
CA GLY A 551 -41.13 21.33 10.01
C GLY A 551 -40.44 20.39 11.01
N SER A 552 -41.20 19.94 12.02
CA SER A 552 -40.75 18.94 12.99
C SER A 552 -40.32 17.64 12.30
N GLY A 553 -39.18 17.07 12.72
CA GLY A 553 -38.62 15.84 12.17
C GLY A 553 -38.13 15.96 10.73
N LYS A 554 -37.99 17.18 10.20
CA LYS A 554 -37.48 17.45 8.85
C LYS A 554 -36.03 17.90 8.89
N THR A 555 -35.35 17.65 7.79
CA THR A 555 -33.96 18.06 7.57
C THR A 555 -33.88 19.01 6.38
N LEU A 556 -33.21 20.14 6.57
CA LEU A 556 -32.78 21.03 5.49
C LEU A 556 -31.38 20.63 5.05
N THR A 557 -31.15 20.51 3.74
CA THR A 557 -29.80 20.35 3.17
C THR A 557 -29.36 21.70 2.64
N LEU A 558 -28.17 22.15 3.03
CA LEU A 558 -27.58 23.42 2.62
C LEU A 558 -26.27 23.14 1.89
N ALA A 559 -26.21 23.56 0.62
CA ALA A 559 -24.97 23.58 -0.14
C ALA A 559 -24.08 24.70 0.39
N ILE A 560 -22.82 24.38 0.69
CA ILE A 560 -21.88 25.33 1.29
C ILE A 560 -20.48 25.23 0.69
N GLY A 561 -19.94 24.03 0.50
CA GLY A 561 -18.67 23.80 -0.19
C GLY A 561 -18.77 24.18 -1.68
N GLY A 562 -17.87 25.03 -2.14
CA GLY A 562 -17.89 25.57 -3.50
C GLY A 562 -18.93 26.67 -3.73
N VAL A 563 -19.56 27.19 -2.66
CA VAL A 563 -20.54 28.27 -2.71
C VAL A 563 -19.95 29.53 -2.06
N GLY A 564 -20.06 30.67 -2.74
CA GLY A 564 -19.54 31.94 -2.24
C GLY A 564 -18.03 31.90 -2.06
N SER A 565 -17.55 32.21 -0.86
CA SER A 565 -16.14 32.20 -0.46
C SER A 565 -15.63 30.85 0.03
N VAL A 566 -16.52 29.87 0.29
CA VAL A 566 -16.14 28.56 0.80
C VAL A 566 -15.65 27.69 -0.37
N PRO A 567 -14.38 27.25 -0.42
CA PRO A 567 -13.88 26.41 -1.49
C PRO A 567 -14.52 25.03 -1.46
N SER A 568 -14.53 24.32 -2.60
CA SER A 568 -15.07 22.95 -2.69
C SER A 568 -14.25 21.93 -1.88
N THR A 569 -13.02 22.27 -1.50
CA THR A 569 -12.14 21.46 -0.65
C THR A 569 -12.34 21.72 0.84
N ALA A 570 -13.21 22.65 1.24
CA ALA A 570 -13.48 22.91 2.64
C ALA A 570 -14.05 21.65 3.33
N THR A 571 -13.54 21.35 4.52
CA THR A 571 -13.89 20.17 5.31
C THR A 571 -14.85 20.50 6.45
N ALA A 572 -14.92 21.77 6.86
CA ALA A 572 -15.89 22.26 7.84
C ALA A 572 -16.20 23.75 7.65
N VAL A 573 -17.33 24.19 8.21
CA VAL A 573 -17.75 25.60 8.21
C VAL A 573 -18.15 26.05 9.62
N ALA A 574 -17.73 27.24 10.00
CA ALA A 574 -18.05 27.88 11.26
C ALA A 574 -19.29 28.77 11.09
N LEU A 575 -20.42 28.38 11.67
CA LEU A 575 -21.72 29.04 11.51
C LEU A 575 -22.29 29.48 12.85
N ASN A 576 -22.86 30.69 12.90
CA ASN A 576 -23.83 31.02 13.92
C ASN A 576 -25.23 30.65 13.44
N ILE A 577 -25.86 29.65 14.07
CA ILE A 577 -27.17 29.14 13.69
C ILE A 577 -28.21 29.76 14.61
N THR A 578 -29.17 30.48 14.02
CA THR A 578 -30.27 31.12 14.74
C THR A 578 -31.59 30.44 14.41
N VAL A 579 -32.31 30.03 15.45
CA VAL A 579 -33.72 29.63 15.38
C VAL A 579 -34.58 30.85 15.65
N THR A 580 -35.63 31.03 14.86
CA THR A 580 -36.68 32.03 15.12
C THR A 580 -38.06 31.46 14.74
N ASP A 581 -39.12 32.17 15.15
CA ASP A 581 -40.53 31.77 14.99
C ASP A 581 -40.85 30.31 15.38
N ALA A 582 -40.21 29.82 16.45
CA ALA A 582 -40.37 28.44 16.88
C ALA A 582 -41.80 28.13 17.35
N LYS A 583 -42.48 27.18 16.69
CA LYS A 583 -43.85 26.75 17.03
C LYS A 583 -43.92 25.61 18.05
N GLY A 584 -42.77 25.13 18.49
CA GLY A 584 -42.63 24.04 19.47
C GLY A 584 -41.30 24.15 20.22
N HIS A 585 -41.15 23.36 21.29
CA HIS A 585 -39.85 23.19 21.94
C HIS A 585 -39.00 22.23 21.10
N GLY A 586 -37.67 22.39 21.14
CA GLY A 586 -36.82 21.51 20.37
C GLY A 586 -35.35 21.87 20.34
N PHE A 587 -34.68 21.25 19.38
CA PHE A 587 -33.28 21.52 19.06
C PHE A 587 -33.00 21.38 17.56
N ILE A 588 -31.91 21.99 17.13
CA ILE A 588 -31.31 21.79 15.80
C ILE A 588 -30.06 20.95 15.93
N THR A 589 -29.93 19.94 15.08
CA THR A 589 -28.69 19.18 14.87
C THR A 589 -28.09 19.57 13.53
N ALA A 590 -26.86 20.08 13.54
CA ALA A 590 -26.07 20.38 12.35
C ALA A 590 -24.99 19.32 12.15
N TYR A 591 -24.89 18.76 10.96
CA TYR A 591 -23.99 17.65 10.64
C TYR A 591 -23.71 17.56 9.13
N GLU A 592 -22.72 16.77 8.76
CA GLU A 592 -22.31 16.57 7.37
C GLU A 592 -23.36 15.82 6.54
N ALA A 593 -23.52 16.20 5.27
CA ALA A 593 -24.33 15.42 4.36
C ALA A 593 -23.67 14.07 4.04
N GLY A 594 -24.47 13.01 4.05
CA GLY A 594 -24.02 11.63 3.83
C GLY A 594 -24.03 10.78 5.10
N ALA A 595 -23.99 11.40 6.28
CA ALA A 595 -24.14 10.72 7.57
C ALA A 595 -25.61 10.53 7.98
N SER A 596 -25.84 9.59 8.91
CA SER A 596 -27.10 9.49 9.67
C SER A 596 -27.24 10.65 10.64
N VAL A 597 -28.48 11.03 10.98
CA VAL A 597 -28.73 12.13 11.93
C VAL A 597 -28.09 11.78 13.28
N PRO A 598 -27.12 12.56 13.78
CA PRO A 598 -26.53 12.29 15.08
C PRO A 598 -27.50 12.61 16.23
N ILE A 599 -27.24 12.04 17.40
CA ILE A 599 -28.02 12.34 18.62
C ILE A 599 -27.66 13.68 19.27
N SER A 600 -26.64 14.38 18.75
CA SER A 600 -26.16 15.67 19.25
C SER A 600 -27.19 16.79 19.00
N SER A 601 -27.05 17.89 19.75
CA SER A 601 -27.80 19.12 19.52
C SER A 601 -26.85 20.31 19.46
N ASN A 602 -27.13 21.29 18.61
CA ASN A 602 -26.40 22.56 18.53
C ASN A 602 -27.20 23.69 19.17
N VAL A 603 -28.42 23.96 18.69
CA VAL A 603 -29.28 25.04 19.21
C VAL A 603 -30.46 24.42 19.94
N ASN A 604 -30.77 24.83 21.17
CA ASN A 604 -31.98 24.42 21.88
C ASN A 604 -32.89 25.62 22.09
N PHE A 605 -34.20 25.43 21.90
CA PHE A 605 -35.16 26.52 21.86
C PHE A 605 -36.51 26.13 22.48
N GLY A 606 -37.18 27.13 23.04
CA GLY A 606 -38.59 27.08 23.44
C GLY A 606 -39.53 27.72 22.42
N VAL A 607 -40.84 27.59 22.67
CA VAL A 607 -41.88 28.19 21.83
C VAL A 607 -41.72 29.72 21.78
N GLY A 608 -41.76 30.29 20.57
CA GLY A 608 -41.65 31.73 20.30
C GLY A 608 -40.25 32.31 20.53
N GLN A 609 -39.27 31.49 20.93
CA GLN A 609 -37.92 31.97 21.22
C GLN A 609 -37.15 32.27 19.92
N THR A 610 -36.40 33.38 19.93
CA THR A 610 -35.32 33.61 18.96
C THR A 610 -34.00 33.44 19.69
N VAL A 611 -33.19 32.46 19.28
CA VAL A 611 -31.94 32.11 19.96
C VAL A 611 -30.93 31.60 18.95
N ALA A 612 -29.66 31.93 19.18
CA ALA A 612 -28.54 31.52 18.35
C ALA A 612 -27.53 30.70 19.15
N ASN A 613 -26.83 29.79 18.47
CA ASN A 613 -25.62 29.17 18.98
C ASN A 613 -24.60 29.00 17.84
N MET A 614 -23.32 29.20 18.15
CA MET A 614 -22.23 28.89 17.24
C MET A 614 -22.08 27.38 17.04
N ALA A 615 -21.72 26.95 15.84
CA ALA A 615 -21.42 25.58 15.50
C ALA A 615 -20.26 25.53 14.48
N ILE A 616 -19.34 24.59 14.66
CA ILE A 616 -18.42 24.20 13.58
C ILE A 616 -18.98 22.89 13.01
N VAL A 617 -19.36 22.91 11.75
CA VAL A 617 -20.12 21.84 11.10
C VAL A 617 -19.25 21.19 10.03
N PRO A 618 -18.99 19.87 10.10
CA PRO A 618 -18.30 19.16 9.04
C PRO A 618 -19.10 19.22 7.73
N ILE A 619 -18.38 19.32 6.61
CA ILE A 619 -18.96 19.36 5.26
C ILE A 619 -18.89 17.96 4.65
N GLY A 620 -20.01 17.50 4.08
CA GLY A 620 -20.05 16.21 3.39
C GLY A 620 -19.25 16.21 2.10
N THR A 621 -18.92 15.04 1.55
CA THR A 621 -18.09 14.92 0.32
C THR A 621 -18.66 15.63 -0.90
N ASN A 622 -19.96 15.94 -0.90
CA ASN A 622 -20.63 16.66 -1.98
C ASN A 622 -20.65 18.19 -1.77
N GLY A 623 -20.03 18.70 -0.70
CA GLY A 623 -20.05 20.13 -0.35
C GLY A 623 -21.26 20.56 0.48
N ASP A 624 -22.09 19.62 0.96
CA ASP A 624 -23.34 19.93 1.65
C ASP A 624 -23.26 19.68 3.17
N ILE A 625 -24.04 20.45 3.92
CA ILE A 625 -24.39 20.18 5.33
C ILE A 625 -25.88 19.93 5.49
N LYS A 626 -26.27 19.37 6.64
CA LYS A 626 -27.66 19.09 7.01
C LYS A 626 -28.01 19.74 8.35
N LEU A 627 -29.18 20.35 8.40
CA LEU A 627 -29.79 20.93 9.60
C LEU A 627 -31.10 20.20 9.89
N TYR A 628 -31.13 19.39 10.95
CA TYR A 628 -32.29 18.61 11.37
C TYR A 628 -33.05 19.32 12.50
N ASN A 629 -34.37 19.43 12.36
CA ASN A 629 -35.25 19.93 13.42
C ASN A 629 -35.79 18.77 14.27
N GLY A 630 -35.20 18.58 15.44
CA GLY A 630 -35.64 17.58 16.45
C GLY A 630 -36.76 18.07 17.37
N GLY A 631 -37.36 19.22 17.10
CA GLY A 631 -38.44 19.80 17.89
C GLY A 631 -39.84 19.28 17.56
N THR A 632 -40.83 19.72 18.32
CA THR A 632 -42.26 19.34 18.16
C THR A 632 -43.07 20.28 17.27
N GLY A 633 -42.45 21.33 16.74
CA GLY A 633 -43.08 22.32 15.86
C GLY A 633 -42.12 22.81 14.77
N SER A 634 -42.65 23.60 13.82
CA SER A 634 -41.82 24.23 12.80
C SER A 634 -40.98 25.38 13.35
N VAL A 635 -39.87 25.66 12.68
CA VAL A 635 -38.97 26.78 12.99
C VAL A 635 -38.50 27.45 11.71
N ASP A 636 -38.14 28.73 11.79
CA ASP A 636 -37.31 29.38 10.78
C ASP A 636 -35.85 29.30 11.18
N LEU A 637 -34.98 29.07 10.19
CA LEU A 637 -33.54 28.98 10.37
C LEU A 637 -32.83 30.13 9.64
N VAL A 638 -31.88 30.72 10.34
CA VAL A 638 -30.89 31.63 9.79
C VAL A 638 -29.51 31.06 10.12
N ALA A 639 -28.59 31.05 9.17
CA ALA A 639 -27.20 30.71 9.43
C ALA A 639 -26.28 31.76 8.84
N ASP A 640 -25.39 32.27 9.69
CA ASP A 640 -24.41 33.30 9.35
C ASP A 640 -22.99 32.70 9.48
N GLU A 641 -22.24 32.68 8.39
CA GLU A 641 -20.87 32.15 8.28
C GLU A 641 -19.85 33.10 8.89
N ALA A 642 -19.06 32.58 9.83
CA ALA A 642 -17.87 33.27 10.37
C ALA A 642 -16.60 32.97 9.54
N GLY A 643 -16.50 31.76 8.99
CA GLY A 643 -15.39 31.30 8.16
C GLY A 643 -15.46 29.80 7.90
N TYR A 644 -14.45 29.25 7.26
CA TYR A 644 -14.37 27.83 6.90
C TYR A 644 -13.01 27.22 7.26
N PHE A 645 -12.96 25.89 7.28
CA PHE A 645 -11.73 25.11 7.44
C PHE A 645 -11.45 24.35 6.15
N ALA A 646 -10.23 24.42 5.64
CA ALA A 646 -9.81 23.70 4.44
C ALA A 646 -8.41 23.07 4.61
N PRO A 647 -8.10 21.98 3.90
CA PRO A 647 -6.79 21.31 3.93
C PRO A 647 -5.79 22.10 3.07
N ALA A 648 -5.56 23.34 3.46
CA ALA A 648 -4.65 24.30 2.83
C ALA A 648 -4.12 25.25 3.90
N GLN A 649 -2.93 25.80 3.67
CA GLN A 649 -2.34 26.79 4.57
C GLN A 649 -3.25 28.02 4.73
N ALA A 650 -3.63 28.31 5.96
CA ALA A 650 -4.37 29.53 6.33
C ALA A 650 -3.99 29.93 7.77
N ASP A 651 -4.97 30.10 8.67
CA ASP A 651 -4.75 30.44 10.07
C ASP A 651 -5.02 29.23 10.98
N GLY A 652 -4.00 28.80 11.72
CA GLY A 652 -4.13 27.70 12.67
C GLY A 652 -4.62 28.21 14.03
N PHE A 653 -5.20 27.32 14.83
CA PHE A 653 -5.75 27.65 16.14
C PHE A 653 -4.70 27.50 17.24
N ALA A 654 -4.68 28.45 18.16
CA ALA A 654 -3.99 28.35 19.44
C ALA A 654 -4.99 28.59 20.58
N SER A 655 -5.06 27.65 21.54
CA SER A 655 -5.85 27.84 22.75
C SER A 655 -5.17 28.80 23.71
N MET A 656 -5.96 29.55 24.47
CA MET A 656 -5.45 30.21 25.67
C MET A 656 -5.19 29.16 26.77
N PRO A 657 -4.13 29.29 27.58
CA PRO A 657 -3.88 28.41 28.73
C PRO A 657 -5.00 28.44 29.79
N ALA A 658 -5.71 29.57 29.87
CA ALA A 658 -6.98 29.72 30.56
C ALA A 658 -7.78 30.82 29.83
N PRO A 659 -9.12 30.77 29.79
CA PRO A 659 -9.91 31.84 29.20
C PRO A 659 -9.65 33.20 29.87
N VAL A 660 -9.55 34.27 29.08
CA VAL A 660 -9.19 35.62 29.56
C VAL A 660 -10.30 36.63 29.28
N ARG A 661 -10.73 37.33 30.33
CA ARG A 661 -11.70 38.43 30.20
C ARG A 661 -11.05 39.69 29.67
N LEU A 662 -11.42 40.12 28.46
CA LEU A 662 -10.93 41.37 27.85
C LEU A 662 -11.86 42.55 28.05
N LEU A 663 -13.17 42.31 28.21
CA LEU A 663 -14.15 43.36 28.46
C LEU A 663 -15.11 42.92 29.57
N ASP A 664 -15.37 43.83 30.51
CA ASP A 664 -16.53 43.72 31.41
C ASP A 664 -17.03 45.11 31.75
N THR A 665 -18.13 45.48 31.10
CA THR A 665 -18.74 46.81 31.25
C THR A 665 -19.40 47.04 32.62
N ARG A 666 -19.44 46.02 33.49
CA ARG A 666 -19.84 46.16 34.90
C ARG A 666 -18.68 46.65 35.77
N THR A 667 -17.45 46.53 35.27
CA THR A 667 -16.21 46.96 35.92
C THR A 667 -15.45 47.90 34.99
N THR A 668 -14.18 48.18 35.28
CA THR A 668 -13.30 48.99 34.42
C THR A 668 -12.49 48.13 33.43
N THR A 669 -12.69 46.81 33.39
CA THR A 669 -11.97 45.90 32.49
C THR A 669 -12.29 46.23 31.03
N GLY A 670 -11.25 46.37 30.19
CA GLY A 670 -11.40 46.73 28.79
C GLY A 670 -11.60 48.23 28.54
N GLY A 671 -11.53 49.07 29.58
CA GLY A 671 -11.55 50.53 29.45
C GLY A 671 -12.93 51.15 29.23
N HIS A 672 -14.00 50.36 29.29
CA HIS A 672 -15.38 50.84 29.13
C HIS A 672 -16.23 50.44 30.35
N HIS A 673 -16.67 51.41 31.15
CA HIS A 673 -17.46 51.19 32.38
C HIS A 673 -18.83 51.89 32.31
N ALA A 674 -19.64 51.51 31.33
CA ALA A 674 -21.01 52.00 31.14
C ALA A 674 -21.89 50.92 30.51
N PRO A 675 -23.23 50.96 30.67
CA PRO A 675 -24.11 50.10 29.89
C PRO A 675 -23.94 50.35 28.39
N LEU A 676 -23.80 49.28 27.61
CA LEU A 676 -23.77 49.35 26.16
C LEU A 676 -25.14 49.80 25.64
N THR A 677 -25.14 50.78 24.72
CA THR A 677 -26.34 51.29 24.03
C THR A 677 -26.12 51.26 22.52
N GLU A 678 -27.17 51.39 21.70
CA GLU A 678 -27.01 51.44 20.23
C GLU A 678 -26.12 52.61 19.77
N SER A 679 -26.15 53.74 20.50
CA SER A 679 -25.38 54.94 20.19
C SER A 679 -23.94 54.93 20.71
N ASP A 680 -23.56 53.91 21.49
CA ASP A 680 -22.26 53.82 22.15
C ASP A 680 -21.68 52.40 21.97
N PRO A 681 -21.22 52.06 20.74
CA PRO A 681 -20.60 50.77 20.48
C PRO A 681 -19.23 50.66 21.19
N VAL A 682 -18.83 49.44 21.54
CA VAL A 682 -17.51 49.20 22.14
C VAL A 682 -16.51 48.79 21.06
N LYS A 683 -15.50 49.64 20.87
CA LYS A 683 -14.26 49.30 20.15
C LYS A 683 -13.29 48.61 21.11
N LEU A 684 -13.13 47.30 20.98
CA LEU A 684 -12.33 46.47 21.89
C LEU A 684 -10.98 46.08 21.25
N LYS A 685 -9.87 46.43 21.92
CA LYS A 685 -8.55 45.97 21.50
C LYS A 685 -8.38 44.49 21.87
N VAL A 686 -8.04 43.66 20.88
CA VAL A 686 -7.81 42.22 21.10
C VAL A 686 -6.39 41.80 20.77
N ALA A 687 -5.80 42.33 19.70
CA ALA A 687 -4.44 41.99 19.31
C ALA A 687 -3.41 42.58 20.31
N GLY A 688 -2.48 41.74 20.77
CA GLY A 688 -1.44 42.12 21.73
C GLY A 688 -1.96 42.34 23.17
N VAL A 689 -3.18 41.90 23.50
CA VAL A 689 -3.80 42.08 24.82
C VAL A 689 -4.15 40.73 25.43
N GLY A 690 -3.95 40.57 26.74
CA GLY A 690 -4.43 39.39 27.47
C GLY A 690 -3.82 38.06 27.03
N GLY A 691 -2.64 38.08 26.40
CA GLY A 691 -1.95 36.89 25.87
C GLY A 691 -2.27 36.56 24.41
N VAL A 692 -3.16 37.32 23.75
CA VAL A 692 -3.39 37.22 22.30
C VAL A 692 -2.22 37.90 21.54
N PRO A 693 -1.60 37.24 20.55
CA PRO A 693 -0.54 37.83 19.74
C PRO A 693 -0.99 39.06 18.94
N ALA A 694 -0.02 39.88 18.51
CA ALA A 694 -0.30 41.09 17.73
C ALA A 694 -0.67 40.79 16.27
N ASP A 695 -0.31 39.61 15.74
CA ASP A 695 -0.50 39.18 14.35
C ASP A 695 -1.76 38.31 14.14
N VAL A 696 -2.60 38.17 15.17
CA VAL A 696 -3.85 37.41 15.17
C VAL A 696 -4.77 37.82 14.01
N LYS A 697 -5.44 36.83 13.39
CA LYS A 697 -6.42 37.04 12.31
C LYS A 697 -7.86 36.93 12.76
N ALA A 698 -8.15 36.06 13.72
CA ALA A 698 -9.46 35.94 14.34
C ALA A 698 -9.33 35.52 15.81
N VAL A 699 -10.31 35.87 16.63
CA VAL A 699 -10.39 35.46 18.05
C VAL A 699 -11.62 34.59 18.27
N ALA A 700 -11.44 33.48 18.99
CA ALA A 700 -12.53 32.67 19.52
C ALA A 700 -12.93 33.23 20.89
N VAL A 701 -14.12 33.82 20.96
CA VAL A 701 -14.63 34.56 22.12
C VAL A 701 -15.95 34.00 22.61
N ASN A 702 -16.24 34.22 23.88
CA ASN A 702 -17.58 34.11 24.43
C ASN A 702 -18.15 35.50 24.70
N LEU A 703 -19.33 35.77 24.15
CA LEU A 703 -20.03 37.04 24.26
C LEU A 703 -21.18 36.87 25.26
N THR A 704 -21.08 37.49 26.44
CA THR A 704 -22.15 37.43 27.46
C THR A 704 -22.89 38.76 27.58
N VAL A 705 -24.21 38.67 27.42
CA VAL A 705 -25.16 39.76 27.68
C VAL A 705 -25.71 39.62 29.09
N ALA A 706 -25.53 40.65 29.91
CA ALA A 706 -26.03 40.72 31.27
C ALA A 706 -26.95 41.95 31.46
N SER A 707 -28.01 41.78 32.25
CA SER A 707 -28.97 42.85 32.58
C SER A 707 -29.52 43.67 31.38
N PRO A 708 -29.94 43.04 30.26
CA PRO A 708 -30.53 43.79 29.15
C PRO A 708 -31.89 44.40 29.54
N THR A 709 -32.11 45.68 29.23
CA THR A 709 -33.36 46.40 29.56
C THR A 709 -34.43 46.31 28.46
N GLY A 710 -34.05 45.83 27.27
CA GLY A 710 -34.93 45.58 26.14
C GLY A 710 -34.50 44.33 25.36
N ALA A 711 -35.28 43.94 24.35
CA ALA A 711 -34.92 42.85 23.45
C ALA A 711 -34.03 43.35 22.31
N GLY A 712 -33.09 42.52 21.86
CA GLY A 712 -32.14 42.89 20.82
C GLY A 712 -31.15 41.78 20.53
N TYR A 713 -30.07 42.16 19.86
CA TYR A 713 -28.96 41.28 19.57
C TYR A 713 -27.61 42.01 19.55
N ILE A 714 -26.54 41.24 19.79
CA ILE A 714 -25.15 41.71 19.69
C ILE A 714 -24.60 41.39 18.31
N ARG A 715 -23.82 42.32 17.76
CA ARG A 715 -22.93 42.13 16.61
C ARG A 715 -21.48 42.30 17.05
N ALA A 716 -20.64 41.34 16.69
CA ALA A 716 -19.20 41.43 16.83
C ALA A 716 -18.55 41.23 15.46
N TYR A 717 -17.68 42.16 15.04
CA TYR A 717 -17.07 42.17 13.71
C TYR A 717 -15.73 42.93 13.72
N PRO A 718 -14.85 42.74 12.71
CA PRO A 718 -13.58 43.46 12.64
C PRO A 718 -13.78 44.98 12.57
N ASP A 719 -12.98 45.73 13.34
CA ASP A 719 -12.99 47.19 13.31
C ASP A 719 -12.62 47.72 11.90
N ASN A 720 -13.24 48.84 11.50
CA ASN A 720 -13.23 49.40 10.14
C ASN A 720 -13.78 48.45 9.06
N GLY A 721 -14.41 47.34 9.45
CA GLY A 721 -15.15 46.45 8.55
C GLY A 721 -16.52 47.00 8.17
N THR A 722 -17.17 46.37 7.19
CA THR A 722 -18.57 46.66 6.88
C THR A 722 -19.47 46.13 7.98
N VAL A 723 -20.32 46.98 8.55
CA VAL A 723 -21.27 46.59 9.59
C VAL A 723 -22.19 45.48 9.07
N PRO A 724 -22.16 44.28 9.66
CA PRO A 724 -22.89 43.15 9.11
C PRO A 724 -24.37 43.16 9.50
N GLY A 725 -25.21 42.56 8.65
CA GLY A 725 -26.66 42.36 8.87
C GLY A 725 -27.00 41.10 9.68
N VAL A 726 -26.03 40.55 10.39
CA VAL A 726 -26.09 39.27 11.12
C VAL A 726 -26.16 39.51 12.64
N SER A 727 -26.45 38.48 13.42
CA SER A 727 -26.46 38.54 14.89
C SER A 727 -25.52 37.48 15.46
N ASN A 728 -24.80 37.77 16.54
CA ASN A 728 -24.05 36.78 17.31
C ASN A 728 -24.88 36.28 18.51
N VAL A 729 -25.41 37.18 19.34
CA VAL A 729 -26.19 36.81 20.54
C VAL A 729 -27.57 37.43 20.45
N ASN A 730 -28.65 36.64 20.57
CA ASN A 730 -30.04 37.13 20.56
C ASN A 730 -30.63 37.01 21.96
N PHE A 731 -31.28 38.06 22.44
CA PHE A 731 -31.78 38.12 23.81
C PHE A 731 -33.08 38.92 23.95
N THR A 732 -33.76 38.67 25.06
CA THR A 732 -34.92 39.45 25.52
C THR A 732 -34.58 40.23 26.80
N ALA A 733 -35.45 41.15 27.21
CA ALA A 733 -35.25 41.92 28.44
C ALA A 733 -35.10 40.98 29.65
N ASN A 734 -34.16 41.30 30.55
CA ASN A 734 -33.80 40.53 31.74
C ASN A 734 -33.25 39.12 31.50
N GLN A 735 -32.91 38.76 30.26
CA GLN A 735 -32.27 37.48 29.94
C GLN A 735 -30.75 37.60 30.01
N VAL A 736 -30.13 36.86 30.93
CA VAL A 736 -28.67 36.66 30.91
C VAL A 736 -28.36 35.49 29.98
N ILE A 737 -27.57 35.74 28.94
CA ILE A 737 -27.27 34.74 27.90
C ILE A 737 -25.86 34.95 27.34
N ALA A 738 -25.20 33.86 26.98
CA ALA A 738 -23.94 33.87 26.27
C ALA A 738 -24.05 33.11 24.96
N ASN A 739 -23.22 33.48 23.99
CA ASN A 739 -22.95 32.66 22.82
C ASN A 739 -21.47 32.82 22.42
N ALA A 740 -20.85 31.73 22.02
CA ALA A 740 -19.54 31.76 21.41
C ALA A 740 -19.59 32.48 20.05
N ALA A 741 -18.46 33.05 19.65
CA ALA A 741 -18.26 33.63 18.34
C ALA A 741 -16.80 33.48 17.93
N ILE A 742 -16.56 33.29 16.63
CA ILE A 742 -15.24 33.49 16.03
C ILE A 742 -15.32 34.81 15.26
N VAL A 743 -14.52 35.78 15.68
CA VAL A 743 -14.59 37.15 15.16
C VAL A 743 -13.28 37.50 14.48
N PRO A 744 -13.27 37.83 13.18
CA PRO A 744 -12.09 38.36 12.52
C PRO A 744 -11.62 39.66 13.19
N VAL A 745 -10.30 39.85 13.25
CA VAL A 745 -9.69 41.03 13.87
C VAL A 745 -9.36 42.05 12.78
N GLY A 746 -9.71 43.32 13.02
CA GLY A 746 -9.35 44.42 12.12
C GLY A 746 -7.83 44.57 11.99
N ALA A 747 -7.36 45.14 10.88
CA ALA A 747 -5.92 45.34 10.66
C ALA A 747 -5.25 46.25 11.71
N ASP A 748 -6.05 47.03 12.46
CA ASP A 748 -5.61 47.85 13.59
C ASP A 748 -5.56 47.08 14.93
N GLY A 749 -5.98 45.81 14.94
CA GLY A 749 -5.96 44.93 16.12
C GLY A 749 -7.24 44.97 16.97
N TYR A 750 -8.33 45.55 16.46
CA TYR A 750 -9.57 45.77 17.19
C TYR A 750 -10.76 44.98 16.61
N ILE A 751 -11.77 44.78 17.45
CA ILE A 751 -13.12 44.36 17.06
C ILE A 751 -14.14 45.38 17.57
N ASP A 752 -15.23 45.52 16.83
CA ASP A 752 -16.40 46.31 17.24
C ASP A 752 -17.48 45.40 17.83
N VAL A 753 -18.01 45.77 19.00
CA VAL A 753 -19.13 45.10 19.67
C VAL A 753 -20.30 46.07 19.80
N VAL A 754 -21.40 45.75 19.12
CA VAL A 754 -22.52 46.68 18.91
C VAL A 754 -23.83 46.06 19.36
N LEU A 755 -24.59 46.81 20.15
CA LEU A 755 -26.00 46.51 20.45
C LEU A 755 -26.88 46.93 19.27
N THR A 756 -27.81 46.06 18.86
CA THR A 756 -28.90 46.39 17.93
C THR A 756 -30.23 45.94 18.50
N GLY A 757 -31.20 46.86 18.56
CA GLY A 757 -32.43 46.73 19.33
C GLY A 757 -32.53 47.80 20.43
N GLY A 758 -33.73 47.96 21.00
CA GLY A 758 -33.97 48.98 22.01
C GLY A 758 -33.40 48.63 23.39
N GLY A 759 -32.93 49.65 24.12
CA GLY A 759 -32.51 49.53 25.53
C GLY A 759 -31.00 49.63 25.74
N SER A 760 -30.54 49.02 26.83
CA SER A 760 -29.14 48.99 27.27
C SER A 760 -28.81 47.67 27.93
N LEU A 761 -27.53 47.26 27.95
CA LEU A 761 -27.08 46.03 28.60
C LEU A 761 -25.66 46.15 29.17
N ARG A 762 -25.24 45.15 29.94
CA ARG A 762 -23.85 44.96 30.33
C ARG A 762 -23.24 43.87 29.45
N MET A 763 -22.17 44.22 28.74
CA MET A 763 -21.41 43.33 27.88
C MET A 763 -20.16 42.79 28.60
N ILE A 764 -19.89 41.50 28.41
CA ILE A 764 -18.68 40.81 28.85
C ILE A 764 -18.12 40.04 27.67
N VAL A 765 -16.81 40.13 27.43
CA VAL A 765 -16.11 39.40 26.37
C VAL A 765 -14.95 38.64 26.97
N ASP A 766 -15.04 37.31 26.91
CA ASP A 766 -14.01 36.37 27.36
C ASP A 766 -13.38 35.72 26.11
N VAL A 767 -12.05 35.59 26.06
CA VAL A 767 -11.30 34.98 24.94
C VAL A 767 -10.85 33.58 25.34
N ASN A 768 -11.17 32.59 24.51
CA ASN A 768 -10.81 31.18 24.71
C ASN A 768 -9.63 30.73 23.86
N GLY A 769 -9.40 31.38 22.72
CA GLY A 769 -8.32 31.07 21.79
C GLY A 769 -8.28 32.05 20.62
N TYR A 770 -7.33 31.85 19.72
CA TYR A 770 -7.14 32.71 18.57
C TYR A 770 -6.62 31.94 17.35
N PHE A 771 -6.77 32.54 16.16
CA PHE A 771 -6.31 32.01 14.89
C PHE A 771 -5.18 32.88 14.33
N THR A 772 -4.07 32.26 13.93
CA THR A 772 -2.89 32.95 13.41
C THR A 772 -2.22 32.18 12.27
N ALA A 773 -1.64 32.91 11.32
CA ALA A 773 -0.81 32.37 10.26
C ALA A 773 0.59 31.94 10.76
N ASN A 774 0.97 32.31 11.99
CA ASN A 774 2.26 31.96 12.57
C ASN A 774 2.25 30.53 13.12
N MET A 775 2.56 29.57 12.25
CA MET A 775 2.49 28.12 12.50
C MET A 775 3.63 27.59 13.38
N SER A 776 3.72 28.05 14.63
CA SER A 776 4.60 27.43 15.64
C SER A 776 4.04 26.10 16.15
N GLU A 777 4.82 25.33 16.92
CA GLU A 777 4.39 24.01 17.46
C GLU A 777 3.11 24.07 18.34
N SER A 778 2.77 25.24 18.89
CA SER A 778 1.55 25.44 19.68
C SER A 778 0.31 25.78 18.83
N VAL A 779 0.46 25.85 17.51
CA VAL A 779 -0.60 26.19 16.55
C VAL A 779 -1.04 24.95 15.81
N SER A 780 -2.36 24.74 15.78
CA SER A 780 -2.96 23.46 15.45
C SER A 780 -3.99 23.57 14.34
N SER A 781 -4.11 22.51 13.55
CA SER A 781 -5.12 22.40 12.49
C SER A 781 -6.36 21.68 13.00
N TYR A 782 -7.52 22.04 12.47
CA TYR A 782 -8.79 21.42 12.82
C TYR A 782 -8.99 20.09 12.10
N GLU A 783 -9.35 19.06 12.84
CA GLU A 783 -9.82 17.78 12.33
C GLU A 783 -11.34 17.66 12.63
N PRO A 784 -12.21 17.81 11.61
CA PRO A 784 -13.64 17.63 11.78
C PRO A 784 -14.01 16.17 12.03
N VAL A 785 -15.03 15.93 12.86
CA VAL A 785 -15.65 14.61 13.04
C VAL A 785 -17.16 14.69 12.94
N THR A 786 -17.82 13.59 12.56
CA THR A 786 -19.27 13.46 12.72
C THR A 786 -19.64 13.77 14.17
N PRO A 787 -20.54 14.74 14.43
CA PRO A 787 -20.86 15.12 15.80
C PRO A 787 -21.39 13.93 16.61
N PHE A 788 -20.90 13.75 17.83
CA PHE A 788 -21.34 12.65 18.70
C PHE A 788 -21.50 13.11 20.15
N ARG A 789 -22.34 12.41 20.92
CA ARG A 789 -22.53 12.70 22.35
C ARG A 789 -21.48 11.99 23.17
N TYR A 790 -20.68 12.77 23.91
CA TYR A 790 -19.70 12.25 24.84
C TYR A 790 -20.31 11.99 26.22
N LEU A 791 -21.02 12.99 26.76
CA LEU A 791 -21.61 12.94 28.11
C LEU A 791 -23.10 13.25 28.04
N ASP A 792 -23.90 12.48 28.78
CA ASP A 792 -25.30 12.78 29.08
C ASP A 792 -25.60 12.41 30.53
N THR A 793 -25.51 13.38 31.44
CA THR A 793 -25.69 13.09 32.86
C THR A 793 -27.11 12.68 33.22
N ARG A 794 -28.10 12.93 32.34
CA ARG A 794 -29.48 12.49 32.55
C ARG A 794 -29.62 10.97 32.51
N GLN A 795 -28.69 10.30 31.80
CA GLN A 795 -28.65 8.85 31.70
C GLN A 795 -27.88 8.20 32.85
N ILE A 796 -27.33 9.00 33.77
CA ILE A 796 -26.51 8.54 34.89
C ILE A 796 -27.33 8.72 36.17
N THR A 797 -27.60 7.63 36.89
CA THR A 797 -28.27 7.68 38.20
C THR A 797 -27.45 8.53 39.17
N GLY A 798 -28.04 9.61 39.68
CA GLY A 798 -27.31 10.56 40.54
C GLY A 798 -26.30 11.45 39.79
N GLY A 799 -26.36 11.49 38.45
CA GLY A 799 -25.44 12.26 37.60
C GLY A 799 -25.65 13.77 37.58
N ALA A 800 -26.66 14.30 38.30
CA ALA A 800 -26.85 15.75 38.36
C ALA A 800 -25.60 16.41 38.97
N LEU A 801 -24.99 17.33 38.24
CA LEU A 801 -23.78 18.05 38.63
C LEU A 801 -24.11 19.03 39.76
N PRO A 802 -23.62 18.82 41.00
CA PRO A 802 -23.94 19.71 42.12
C PRO A 802 -23.24 21.06 42.04
N SER A 803 -23.69 22.01 42.88
CA SER A 803 -23.06 23.32 43.07
C SER A 803 -21.59 23.18 43.47
N GLY A 804 -20.68 23.81 42.72
CA GLY A 804 -19.26 23.83 43.03
C GLY A 804 -18.51 22.54 42.69
N TYR A 805 -19.12 21.63 41.94
CA TYR A 805 -18.47 20.41 41.43
C TYR A 805 -18.21 20.54 39.92
N TYR A 806 -17.35 19.66 39.41
CA TYR A 806 -17.08 19.55 37.98
C TYR A 806 -17.14 18.09 37.50
N TYR A 807 -17.46 17.94 36.22
CA TYR A 807 -17.11 16.75 35.43
C TYR A 807 -15.90 17.08 34.56
N TYR A 808 -15.07 16.10 34.27
CA TYR A 808 -13.96 16.26 33.34
C TYR A 808 -14.14 15.35 32.12
N LEU A 809 -13.66 15.81 30.98
CA LEU A 809 -13.51 15.07 29.73
C LEU A 809 -12.06 14.63 29.63
N PRO A 810 -11.74 13.34 29.88
CA PRO A 810 -10.40 12.84 29.72
C PRO A 810 -10.05 12.66 28.24
N LEU A 811 -9.02 13.35 27.78
CA LEU A 811 -8.38 13.10 26.49
C LEU A 811 -7.16 12.23 26.79
N GLY A 812 -7.35 10.93 26.61
CA GLY A 812 -6.52 9.88 27.18
C GLY A 812 -5.02 10.21 27.22
N THR A 813 -4.42 9.98 28.38
CA THR A 813 -2.98 9.78 28.47
C THR A 813 -2.62 8.44 27.82
N ASP A 814 -1.44 8.35 27.23
CA ASP A 814 -0.90 7.06 26.83
C ASP A 814 -0.69 6.15 28.06
N PHE A 815 -0.30 4.89 27.83
CA PHE A 815 -0.07 3.91 28.91
C PHE A 815 0.98 4.37 29.95
N TRP A 816 1.74 5.43 29.66
CA TRP A 816 2.79 6.00 30.48
C TRP A 816 2.38 7.30 31.19
N GLY A 817 1.14 7.77 31.01
CA GLY A 817 0.66 9.01 31.63
C GLY A 817 1.01 10.28 30.87
N ASN A 818 1.52 10.18 29.63
CA ASN A 818 1.74 11.34 28.77
C ASN A 818 0.43 11.73 28.10
N VAL A 819 0.05 13.00 28.13
CA VAL A 819 -1.03 13.52 27.29
C VAL A 819 -0.70 13.17 25.84
N GLU A 820 -1.61 12.53 25.09
CA GLU A 820 -1.43 12.30 23.65
C GLU A 820 -1.10 13.67 23.02
N PRO A 821 0.16 13.93 22.61
CA PRO A 821 0.67 15.29 22.36
C PRO A 821 0.00 15.98 21.17
N LEU A 822 -0.86 15.24 20.46
CA LEU A 822 -1.54 15.69 19.27
C LEU A 822 -2.76 16.56 19.58
N ILE A 823 -3.55 16.33 20.63
CA ILE A 823 -4.79 17.11 20.82
C ILE A 823 -4.53 18.36 21.67
N THR A 824 -4.72 19.52 21.05
CA THR A 824 -4.47 20.84 21.67
C THR A 824 -5.74 21.67 21.82
N GLY A 825 -6.87 21.17 21.33
CA GLY A 825 -8.18 21.78 21.50
C GLY A 825 -9.31 20.82 21.16
N VAL A 826 -10.42 20.93 21.88
CA VAL A 826 -11.65 20.18 21.57
C VAL A 826 -12.78 21.15 21.35
N VAL A 827 -13.55 20.91 20.28
CA VAL A 827 -14.74 21.68 19.97
C VAL A 827 -15.96 20.93 20.51
N THR A 828 -16.52 21.45 21.60
CA THR A 828 -17.70 20.87 22.25
C THR A 828 -18.89 21.81 22.22
N ASN A 829 -20.09 21.25 22.17
CA ASN A 829 -21.31 21.97 22.52
C ASN A 829 -21.77 21.49 23.89
N ALA A 830 -21.60 22.34 24.90
CA ALA A 830 -22.01 22.05 26.26
C ALA A 830 -23.46 22.52 26.46
N THR A 831 -24.34 21.61 26.88
CA THR A 831 -25.75 21.92 27.15
C THR A 831 -26.08 21.70 28.62
N VAL A 832 -26.49 22.77 29.29
CA VAL A 832 -27.09 22.70 30.62
C VAL A 832 -28.59 22.48 30.48
N THR A 833 -29.16 21.54 31.22
CA THR A 833 -30.59 21.29 31.26
C THR A 833 -31.10 21.01 32.66
N ALA A 834 -32.35 21.40 32.92
CA ALA A 834 -33.00 21.28 34.23
C ALA A 834 -32.17 21.83 35.42
N PRO A 835 -31.49 22.99 35.31
CA PRO A 835 -30.80 23.59 36.45
C PRO A 835 -31.78 24.00 37.54
N THR A 836 -31.38 23.84 38.79
CA THR A 836 -32.21 24.16 39.96
C THR A 836 -31.94 25.55 40.52
N ALA A 837 -30.78 26.14 40.20
CA ALA A 837 -30.41 27.49 40.58
C ALA A 837 -31.26 28.54 39.87
N VAL A 838 -31.61 29.64 40.56
CA VAL A 838 -32.37 30.76 39.98
C VAL A 838 -31.61 31.38 38.82
N ASN A 839 -30.32 31.63 39.02
CA ASN A 839 -29.34 32.03 38.02
C ASN A 839 -28.07 31.20 38.25
N GLY A 840 -27.32 30.95 37.20
CA GLY A 840 -26.04 30.26 37.29
C GLY A 840 -25.29 30.25 35.98
N ASP A 841 -24.06 29.77 36.04
CA ASP A 841 -23.20 29.60 34.88
C ASP A 841 -22.35 28.34 34.96
N LEU A 842 -21.98 27.85 33.79
CA LEU A 842 -21.06 26.74 33.59
C LEU A 842 -19.75 27.31 33.02
N ILE A 843 -18.63 26.84 33.55
CA ILE A 843 -17.29 27.18 33.08
C ILE A 843 -16.67 25.94 32.45
N VAL A 844 -16.19 26.06 31.22
CA VAL A 844 -15.42 25.03 30.51
C VAL A 844 -13.99 25.53 30.35
N PHE A 845 -13.00 24.78 30.85
CA PHE A 845 -11.61 25.23 30.90
C PHE A 845 -10.61 24.06 30.94
N PRO A 846 -9.34 24.30 30.57
CA PRO A 846 -8.28 23.31 30.72
C PRO A 846 -8.06 22.95 32.19
N ASP A 847 -7.95 21.66 32.52
CA ASP A 847 -7.73 21.19 33.90
C ASP A 847 -6.27 21.40 34.36
N ASN A 848 -5.89 22.66 34.54
CA ASN A 848 -4.57 23.01 35.06
C ASN A 848 -4.59 22.99 36.59
N LYS A 849 -3.89 22.02 37.18
CA LYS A 849 -3.80 21.88 38.64
C LYS A 849 -2.93 22.98 39.26
N GLY A 850 -3.45 23.63 40.30
CA GLY A 850 -2.69 24.53 41.14
C GLY A 850 -1.76 23.78 42.09
N SER A 851 -0.98 24.52 42.89
CA SER A 851 -0.04 23.94 43.87
C SER A 851 -0.71 23.05 44.94
N ASN A 852 -2.03 23.14 45.09
CA ASN A 852 -2.83 22.32 46.00
C ASN A 852 -3.40 21.04 45.33
N GLY A 853 -3.06 20.77 44.07
CA GLY A 853 -3.54 19.61 43.32
C GLY A 853 -4.98 19.71 42.81
N TYR A 854 -5.64 20.87 42.94
CA TYR A 854 -7.00 21.11 42.43
C TYR A 854 -6.98 22.00 41.18
N PRO A 855 -8.00 21.91 40.30
CA PRO A 855 -8.10 22.76 39.12
C PRO A 855 -8.13 24.25 39.50
N VAL A 856 -7.40 25.09 38.75
CA VAL A 856 -7.45 26.55 38.88
C VAL A 856 -8.65 27.07 38.09
N ILE A 857 -9.77 27.27 38.79
CA ILE A 857 -11.04 27.70 38.17
C ILE A 857 -10.92 29.17 37.68
N PRO A 858 -11.15 29.44 36.38
CA PRO A 858 -11.15 30.80 35.83
C PRO A 858 -12.31 31.66 36.34
N THR A 859 -12.23 32.98 36.11
CA THR A 859 -13.31 33.95 36.45
C THR A 859 -14.27 34.24 35.29
N THR A 860 -14.10 33.53 34.18
CA THR A 860 -14.91 33.60 32.96
C THR A 860 -16.12 32.67 33.08
N SER A 861 -17.13 32.88 32.24
CA SER A 861 -18.26 31.94 32.11
C SER A 861 -18.36 31.44 30.67
N THR A 862 -18.61 30.16 30.46
CA THR A 862 -18.84 29.59 29.12
C THR A 862 -20.31 29.74 28.75
N LEU A 863 -21.25 29.38 29.62
CA LEU A 863 -22.67 29.60 29.35
C LEU A 863 -23.45 29.96 30.61
N ASN A 864 -24.50 30.77 30.45
CA ASN A 864 -25.33 31.24 31.54
C ASN A 864 -26.74 30.69 31.42
N PHE A 865 -27.36 30.37 32.55
CA PHE A 865 -28.67 29.74 32.61
C PHE A 865 -29.52 30.26 33.77
N VAL A 866 -30.82 30.05 33.65
CA VAL A 866 -31.83 30.28 34.69
C VAL A 866 -32.52 28.97 35.03
N LYS A 867 -33.20 28.92 36.18
CA LYS A 867 -33.88 27.72 36.67
C LYS A 867 -34.76 27.07 35.60
N GLY A 868 -34.58 25.76 35.39
CA GLY A 868 -35.36 24.94 34.47
C GLY A 868 -35.04 25.12 32.99
N ALA A 869 -34.11 26.02 32.62
CA ALA A 869 -33.74 26.24 31.23
C ALA A 869 -32.99 25.04 30.62
N THR A 870 -33.04 24.94 29.30
CA THR A 870 -32.14 24.11 28.49
C THR A 870 -31.38 25.03 27.56
N VAL A 871 -30.08 25.19 27.78
CA VAL A 871 -29.25 26.16 27.03
C VAL A 871 -27.92 25.51 26.60
N PRO A 872 -27.60 25.55 25.30
CA PRO A 872 -26.32 25.14 24.78
C PRO A 872 -25.38 26.33 24.60
N ASN A 873 -24.07 26.08 24.61
CA ASN A 873 -23.10 26.97 23.99
C ASN A 873 -21.91 26.16 23.46
N LEU A 874 -21.37 26.59 22.31
CA LEU A 874 -20.09 26.07 21.82
C LEU A 874 -18.96 26.47 22.77
N SER A 875 -18.01 25.58 22.97
CA SER A 875 -16.76 25.83 23.66
C SER A 875 -15.61 25.23 22.86
N ILE A 876 -14.50 25.97 22.79
CA ILE A 876 -13.23 25.47 22.30
C ILE A 876 -12.26 25.58 23.48
N SER A 877 -11.80 24.45 23.98
CA SER A 877 -10.90 24.38 25.14
C SER A 877 -9.78 23.39 24.89
N ALA A 878 -8.56 23.75 25.25
CA ALA A 878 -7.43 22.82 25.33
C ALA A 878 -7.60 21.87 26.53
N PRO A 879 -7.03 20.65 26.47
CA PRO A 879 -6.77 19.89 27.69
C PRO A 879 -5.82 20.64 28.62
N GLY A 880 -5.97 20.40 29.92
CA GLY A 880 -5.00 20.80 30.94
C GLY A 880 -3.73 19.97 30.88
N SER A 881 -2.79 20.25 31.79
CA SER A 881 -1.52 19.52 31.91
C SER A 881 -1.66 18.01 32.15
N ASP A 882 -2.82 17.55 32.59
CA ASP A 882 -3.16 16.15 32.84
C ASP A 882 -3.96 15.49 31.71
N GLY A 883 -4.26 16.23 30.64
CA GLY A 883 -5.04 15.74 29.49
C GLY A 883 -6.55 15.98 29.61
N ASP A 884 -7.01 16.66 30.66
CA ASP A 884 -8.44 16.75 30.97
C ASP A 884 -9.03 18.15 30.68
N ILE A 885 -10.32 18.20 30.33
CA ILE A 885 -11.11 19.45 30.22
C ILE A 885 -12.22 19.44 31.26
N ASP A 886 -12.28 20.47 32.09
CA ASP A 886 -13.26 20.58 33.17
C ASP A 886 -14.53 21.32 32.76
N TYR A 887 -15.67 20.84 33.27
CA TYR A 887 -17.01 21.43 33.17
C TYR A 887 -17.51 21.73 34.59
N TYR A 888 -17.31 22.94 35.05
CA TYR A 888 -17.56 23.36 36.43
C TYR A 888 -18.88 24.10 36.58
N ASN A 889 -19.69 23.69 37.57
CA ASN A 889 -20.95 24.34 37.91
C ASN A 889 -20.74 25.45 38.96
N GLN A 890 -20.73 26.71 38.50
CA GLN A 890 -20.62 27.90 39.34
C GLN A 890 -22.00 28.45 39.76
N SER A 891 -22.97 27.58 40.05
CA SER A 891 -24.29 28.01 40.52
C SER A 891 -24.61 27.47 41.91
N ALA A 892 -25.56 28.11 42.60
CA ALA A 892 -26.01 27.68 43.93
C ALA A 892 -26.95 26.45 43.91
N GLY A 893 -27.03 25.72 42.79
CA GLY A 893 -27.91 24.57 42.61
C GLY A 893 -27.27 23.49 41.75
N SER A 894 -27.94 22.35 41.60
CA SER A 894 -27.54 21.29 40.68
C SER A 894 -28.06 21.53 39.26
N LEU A 895 -27.43 20.89 38.28
CA LEU A 895 -27.82 20.90 36.87
C LEU A 895 -27.58 19.53 36.21
N GLN A 896 -28.18 19.29 35.05
CA GLN A 896 -27.78 18.20 34.16
C GLN A 896 -26.92 18.76 33.02
N LEU A 897 -25.87 18.04 32.66
CA LEU A 897 -24.89 18.39 31.64
C LEU A 897 -24.93 17.39 30.49
N ILE A 898 -24.93 17.91 29.27
CA ILE A 898 -24.73 17.15 28.04
C ILE A 898 -23.53 17.76 27.33
N VAL A 899 -22.63 16.92 26.82
CA VAL A 899 -21.46 17.36 26.05
C VAL A 899 -21.47 16.61 24.73
N ASP A 900 -21.64 17.36 23.65
CA ASP A 900 -21.53 16.87 22.28
C ASP A 900 -20.21 17.35 21.66
N VAL A 901 -19.46 16.49 20.97
CA VAL A 901 -18.16 16.80 20.35
C VAL A 901 -18.32 16.89 18.83
N SER A 902 -17.68 17.88 18.20
CA SER A 902 -17.77 18.12 16.74
C SER A 902 -16.42 18.15 16.02
N GLY A 903 -15.30 18.19 16.74
CA GLY A 903 -13.97 18.09 16.16
C GLY A 903 -12.87 18.39 17.16
N PHE A 904 -11.63 18.24 16.69
CA PHE A 904 -10.41 18.39 17.49
C PHE A 904 -9.45 19.34 16.79
N PHE A 905 -8.66 20.09 17.55
CA PHE A 905 -7.49 20.77 17.03
C PHE A 905 -6.26 19.94 17.37
N GLN A 906 -5.43 19.67 16.37
CA GLN A 906 -4.22 18.91 16.55
C GLN A 906 -2.95 19.60 16.05
N SER A 907 -1.89 19.47 16.83
CA SER A 907 -0.55 19.93 16.47
C SER A 907 0.18 18.92 15.58
N SER A 908 1.44 19.24 15.28
CA SER A 908 2.45 18.32 14.74
C SER A 908 2.57 17.05 15.56
#